data_AF-A0A353A165-F1
#
_entry.id   AF-A0A353A165-F1
#
_cell.length_a   1.000
_cell.length_b   1.000
_cell.length_c   1.000
_cell.angle_alpha   90.00
_cell.angle_beta   90.00
_cell.angle_gamma   90.00
#
_symmetry.space_group_name_H-M   'P 1'
#
loop_
_entity.id
_entity.type
_entity.pdbx_description
1 polymer ?
#
loop_
_entity_poly.entity_id
_entity_poly.type
_entity_poly.pdbx_seq_one_letter_code
_entity_poly.pdbx_strand_id
1 'polypeptide(L)'
;MFFSLPALAVVDELNMKSVTIGEAVTEISPDRWYVLTSQGRPGYVRTEGVGNTIMNRDRSLLADGAMATEVAGFLMRFVEAGDSLYYIQSGEGCYFGTLTSGGNSGAVAEASVPYKVQYLDGINGWWIYENQTPLTLDTNPVGTSVSGWGTGEPAAGGNACWTISEVVFTSLSTRELLEKEINKRLALYEQYLEGRGDTLDIGPEIGQYNVTKEEYETWVGHVQKAFDILDGKYPDITDEEIQAELDAIDEGWAYIQSKLVELEIADGNYRIVSAITWTNTAIVPGENPEVSDTITTNPRKAIYATLDTKQAKWADIDSTDCRYLWKLTNVGEDSIQVMNIATDGIIATMPTSAVATLDPESTQTMSFMFVKRTADGKAVLSFEPQGGGQYNFAHCGGHGGGKGKAGNIVGWSNGTQADASQWVLEPVDDETVAKLIEDYAPYKNHEVLVQNYQTLQARGDSAIAVSKDDSYIVTRGEGLLTSGEQFSSPFTCTAEQEPKGASFDNLFDGDNSTYWHSDWSSSVPAHTHYFNVTLDDPVADGTMLQAYIYRRNVKNDHITAMTVYGANDGSAIDDATEASWTRLDSINTPWTSGQTEVTSGLFNAAGYKYLRFYIDNTAGSEITSTRGYAHMAQFQLYPATIDGNTQYSQMGEVKTNLEAALAKADTIDTEELTMDDYNELQAAVDAFLAALVDPAELASTINANKNTAQYVVIGTNPGQWAEGSNGDALNKLLDEAQAYIKSGAYTHEKTDNYIAQIKATADGIMESANKVETGKWYSIRFDTEENYDKYGWPKGNVVNTTLGDLYGNYLIPANQVTEGEETFLQGYDALDDICIGQELRFADEQRINNVDQMAFRFVAVGDTAFYIQHKSGLYMASMNRGNTLTLGLTPGLFDVKACGLGKVLVHARNLKGEELYDEPIYLHAQNAGHALVTWNATDIASNSALFIEPISESDLESPDIAESIKMNVVPNSMRIWCYGTGYKVSGGQLYEYKGAAINETEISLAFNEIEETRPGQPVLYLNGDTTAFDKDAEVEPEELTIIGNEFAAEPDSVGGIHGRYEYLWVDPYVNVVVAGGVPAREGNFFEEAYGEDATDCSRDIAANSGYIVPAENVIDNFNAADYSLVITVEKNPNAIGKVASVVNSRGDIYSVDGKLLKKNGTLSDIKAMGRGLYIIGGAKVMVK
;
A
#
# COMPACT_ATOMS: atom_id res chain seq x y z
N MET A 1 -65.54 55.46 -25.73
CA MET A 1 -65.34 55.58 -27.19
C MET A 1 -65.60 57.04 -27.57
N PHE A 2 -64.70 57.65 -28.36
CA PHE A 2 -64.59 59.07 -28.79
C PHE A 2 -63.89 60.05 -27.83
N PHE A 3 -62.57 60.18 -28.04
CA PHE A 3 -61.73 61.33 -27.73
C PHE A 3 -61.94 62.47 -28.73
N SER A 4 -61.83 63.74 -28.27
CA SER A 4 -61.34 64.84 -29.13
C SER A 4 -60.65 65.94 -28.31
N LEU A 5 -59.31 66.00 -28.44
CA LEU A 5 -58.39 67.17 -28.48
C LEU A 5 -58.74 68.43 -27.66
N PRO A 6 -57.89 68.78 -26.67
CA PRO A 6 -56.99 69.94 -26.86
C PRO A 6 -55.62 69.75 -26.17
N ALA A 7 -54.66 69.09 -26.83
CA ALA A 7 -53.32 68.83 -26.28
C ALA A 7 -52.23 69.83 -26.71
N LEU A 8 -52.58 71.04 -27.16
CA LEU A 8 -51.60 72.00 -27.71
C LEU A 8 -51.79 73.46 -27.29
N ALA A 9 -52.68 73.77 -26.33
CA ALA A 9 -52.90 75.13 -25.83
C ALA A 9 -52.46 75.36 -24.37
N VAL A 10 -52.07 74.31 -23.62
CA VAL A 10 -51.82 74.40 -22.16
C VAL A 10 -50.32 74.53 -21.82
N VAL A 11 -49.43 74.56 -22.82
CA VAL A 11 -47.99 74.76 -22.58
C VAL A 11 -47.64 76.25 -22.35
N ASP A 12 -48.48 77.18 -22.80
CA ASP A 12 -48.33 78.62 -22.51
C ASP A 12 -48.83 79.01 -21.10
N GLU A 13 -49.69 78.20 -20.44
CA GLU A 13 -50.23 78.51 -19.11
C GLU A 13 -49.27 78.18 -17.95
N LEU A 14 -48.23 77.37 -18.19
CA LEU A 14 -47.29 76.92 -17.15
C LEU A 14 -45.96 77.69 -17.13
N ASN A 15 -45.79 78.72 -17.97
CA ASN A 15 -44.63 79.64 -17.95
C ASN A 15 -43.24 78.92 -17.91
N MET A 16 -43.13 77.79 -18.61
CA MET A 16 -41.96 76.90 -18.53
C MET A 16 -40.77 77.46 -19.33
N LYS A 17 -39.64 77.74 -18.68
CA LYS A 17 -38.38 78.18 -19.31
C LYS A 17 -37.47 76.96 -19.53
N SER A 18 -37.03 76.70 -20.77
CA SER A 18 -36.06 75.63 -21.07
C SER A 18 -34.62 76.08 -20.81
N VAL A 19 -33.84 75.31 -20.05
CA VAL A 19 -32.42 75.58 -19.75
C VAL A 19 -31.58 74.33 -20.05
N THR A 20 -30.37 74.47 -20.59
CA THR A 20 -29.45 73.31 -20.76
C THR A 20 -28.74 72.97 -19.45
N ILE A 21 -28.36 71.70 -19.21
CA ILE A 21 -27.72 71.26 -17.95
C ILE A 21 -26.52 72.13 -17.57
N GLY A 22 -25.72 72.59 -18.54
CA GLY A 22 -24.57 73.46 -18.28
C GLY A 22 -24.92 74.91 -17.89
N GLU A 23 -26.07 75.43 -18.31
CA GLU A 23 -26.58 76.75 -17.90
C GLU A 23 -27.33 76.67 -16.56
N ALA A 24 -27.85 75.50 -16.21
CA ALA A 24 -28.63 75.27 -15.00
C ALA A 24 -27.78 75.26 -13.70
N VAL A 25 -26.50 74.88 -13.75
CA VAL A 25 -25.64 74.84 -12.53
C VAL A 25 -25.40 76.22 -11.91
N THR A 26 -25.67 77.31 -12.65
CA THR A 26 -25.66 78.69 -12.11
C THR A 26 -27.04 79.24 -11.71
N GLU A 27 -28.17 78.58 -12.05
CA GLU A 27 -29.55 79.07 -11.82
C GLU A 27 -30.51 78.09 -11.07
N ILE A 28 -30.09 76.86 -10.74
CA ILE A 28 -30.92 75.93 -9.95
C ILE A 28 -31.07 76.45 -8.50
N SER A 29 -32.31 76.56 -8.01
CA SER A 29 -32.62 76.96 -6.64
C SER A 29 -33.06 75.73 -5.81
N PRO A 30 -32.56 75.53 -4.57
CA PRO A 30 -32.72 74.28 -3.81
C PRO A 30 -34.15 73.81 -3.45
N ASP A 31 -35.22 74.52 -3.81
CA ASP A 31 -36.59 74.25 -3.31
C ASP A 31 -37.69 74.24 -4.40
N ARG A 32 -37.33 74.11 -5.69
CA ARG A 32 -38.29 74.13 -6.81
C ARG A 32 -38.45 72.76 -7.47
N TRP A 33 -39.66 72.43 -7.91
CA TRP A 33 -39.96 71.21 -8.67
C TRP A 33 -39.76 71.41 -10.16
N TYR A 34 -39.08 70.46 -10.80
CA TYR A 34 -38.77 70.47 -12.22
C TYR A 34 -39.21 69.17 -12.90
N VAL A 35 -39.48 69.22 -14.21
CA VAL A 35 -39.81 68.07 -15.06
C VAL A 35 -38.68 67.81 -16.04
N LEU A 36 -38.24 66.55 -16.16
CA LEU A 36 -37.26 66.12 -17.16
C LEU A 36 -37.92 65.62 -18.44
N THR A 37 -37.44 66.09 -19.60
CA THR A 37 -37.88 65.62 -20.91
C THR A 37 -36.69 65.36 -21.85
N SER A 38 -36.69 64.23 -22.57
CA SER A 38 -35.70 63.94 -23.62
C SER A 38 -36.23 64.38 -24.99
N GLN A 39 -35.39 65.02 -25.80
CA GLN A 39 -35.69 65.28 -27.20
C GLN A 39 -35.34 64.06 -28.06
N GLY A 40 -36.29 63.14 -28.23
CA GLY A 40 -36.33 62.27 -29.41
C GLY A 40 -36.55 60.78 -29.20
N ARG A 41 -36.19 60.17 -28.05
CA ARG A 41 -36.36 58.72 -27.73
C ARG A 41 -36.39 58.45 -26.21
N PRO A 42 -37.06 57.39 -25.69
CA PRO A 42 -37.01 57.04 -24.27
C PRO A 42 -35.58 56.67 -23.86
N GLY A 43 -35.10 57.24 -22.74
CA GLY A 43 -33.78 56.92 -22.16
C GLY A 43 -33.89 55.97 -20.97
N TYR A 44 -32.77 55.34 -20.60
CA TYR A 44 -32.65 54.41 -19.48
C TYR A 44 -31.57 54.89 -18.51
N VAL A 45 -31.70 54.55 -17.23
CA VAL A 45 -30.63 54.69 -16.23
C VAL A 45 -30.15 53.29 -15.87
N ARG A 46 -28.82 53.07 -15.88
CA ARG A 46 -28.21 51.77 -15.58
C ARG A 46 -27.15 51.91 -14.49
N THR A 47 -27.21 51.02 -13.51
CA THR A 47 -26.17 50.77 -12.50
C THR A 47 -25.76 49.30 -12.57
N GLU A 48 -24.49 48.98 -12.35
CA GLU A 48 -24.03 47.59 -12.38
C GLU A 48 -24.80 46.74 -11.34
N GLY A 49 -25.42 45.66 -11.80
CA GLY A 49 -26.07 44.67 -10.94
C GLY A 49 -27.59 44.83 -10.70
N VAL A 50 -28.25 45.85 -11.24
CA VAL A 50 -29.70 46.09 -11.02
C VAL A 50 -30.37 46.44 -12.36
N GLY A 51 -31.49 45.79 -12.72
CA GLY A 51 -32.11 45.84 -14.06
C GLY A 51 -32.50 47.25 -14.59
N ASN A 52 -32.80 47.33 -15.89
CA ASN A 52 -33.07 48.60 -16.59
C ASN A 52 -34.44 49.21 -16.21
N THR A 53 -34.48 50.47 -15.76
CA THR A 53 -35.76 51.22 -15.58
C THR A 53 -36.08 52.04 -16.84
N ILE A 54 -37.31 51.89 -17.36
CA ILE A 54 -37.80 52.58 -18.58
C ILE A 54 -38.56 53.86 -18.21
N MET A 55 -38.16 55.02 -18.73
CA MET A 55 -38.95 56.26 -18.58
C MET A 55 -39.86 56.48 -19.81
N ASN A 56 -41.17 56.36 -19.63
CA ASN A 56 -42.18 56.44 -20.70
C ASN A 56 -42.73 57.86 -20.96
N ARG A 57 -43.45 58.11 -22.06
CA ARG A 57 -43.70 59.47 -22.60
C ARG A 57 -45.05 60.12 -22.27
N ASP A 58 -45.80 59.63 -21.27
CA ASP A 58 -47.21 60.00 -21.11
C ASP A 58 -47.42 61.37 -20.42
N ARG A 59 -48.20 62.25 -21.07
CA ARG A 59 -48.38 63.69 -20.73
C ARG A 59 -49.78 64.02 -20.21
N SER A 60 -50.35 63.23 -19.30
CA SER A 60 -51.63 63.55 -18.63
C SER A 60 -51.42 64.47 -17.43
N LEU A 61 -52.05 65.65 -17.46
CA LEU A 61 -51.88 66.78 -16.52
C LEU A 61 -52.28 66.48 -15.07
N LEU A 62 -51.44 66.93 -14.14
CA LEU A 62 -51.55 66.82 -12.67
C LEU A 62 -52.14 68.11 -12.09
N ALA A 63 -53.21 68.03 -11.29
CA ALA A 63 -53.87 69.20 -10.70
C ALA A 63 -53.54 69.43 -9.20
N ASP A 64 -52.94 68.46 -8.50
CA ASP A 64 -52.63 68.50 -7.08
C ASP A 64 -51.29 67.79 -6.76
N GLY A 65 -50.55 68.31 -5.77
CA GLY A 65 -49.24 67.81 -5.33
C GLY A 65 -49.30 66.43 -4.66
N ALA A 66 -50.41 66.06 -4.01
CA ALA A 66 -50.55 64.74 -3.39
C ALA A 66 -50.83 63.61 -4.41
N MET A 67 -51.56 63.90 -5.50
CA MET A 67 -51.78 62.95 -6.60
C MET A 67 -50.65 62.93 -7.64
N ALA A 68 -49.77 63.92 -7.65
CA ALA A 68 -48.55 63.92 -8.47
C ALA A 68 -47.60 62.77 -8.11
N THR A 69 -47.65 62.30 -6.86
CA THR A 69 -46.82 61.21 -6.32
C THR A 69 -47.15 59.84 -6.92
N GLU A 70 -48.40 59.59 -7.33
CA GLU A 70 -48.80 58.30 -7.94
C GLU A 70 -48.38 58.14 -9.42
N VAL A 71 -47.88 59.20 -10.08
CA VAL A 71 -47.39 59.19 -11.48
C VAL A 71 -45.90 59.59 -11.58
N ALA A 72 -45.19 59.64 -10.45
CA ALA A 72 -43.92 60.36 -10.25
C ALA A 72 -42.65 59.68 -10.80
N GLY A 73 -42.60 59.42 -12.11
CA GLY A 73 -41.34 59.10 -12.81
C GLY A 73 -40.58 60.32 -13.38
N PHE A 74 -41.17 61.53 -13.32
CA PHE A 74 -40.75 62.65 -14.18
C PHE A 74 -40.53 64.00 -13.48
N LEU A 75 -40.80 64.10 -12.17
CA LEU A 75 -40.68 65.32 -11.37
C LEU A 75 -39.49 65.23 -10.42
N MET A 76 -38.52 66.15 -10.53
CA MET A 76 -37.31 66.18 -9.72
C MET A 76 -37.05 67.56 -9.08
N ARG A 77 -36.40 67.61 -7.91
CA ARG A 77 -35.80 68.81 -7.32
C ARG A 77 -34.38 68.54 -6.83
N PHE A 78 -33.53 69.56 -6.80
CA PHE A 78 -32.16 69.45 -6.31
C PHE A 78 -32.06 70.08 -4.93
N VAL A 79 -31.60 69.35 -3.93
CA VAL A 79 -31.47 69.80 -2.54
C VAL A 79 -29.98 69.92 -2.23
N GLU A 80 -29.52 71.12 -1.86
CA GLU A 80 -28.10 71.38 -1.60
C GLU A 80 -27.60 70.63 -0.35
N ALA A 81 -26.45 69.97 -0.48
CA ALA A 81 -25.87 69.10 0.55
C ALA A 81 -24.51 69.58 1.09
N GLY A 82 -23.86 70.56 0.46
CA GLY A 82 -22.52 71.08 0.79
C GLY A 82 -21.72 71.46 -0.46
N ASP A 83 -20.44 71.87 -0.33
CA ASP A 83 -19.55 72.37 -1.41
C ASP A 83 -19.65 71.61 -2.75
N SER A 84 -20.49 72.10 -3.68
CA SER A 84 -20.75 71.50 -5.00
C SER A 84 -21.35 70.07 -4.96
N LEU A 85 -22.08 69.76 -3.89
CA LEU A 85 -22.74 68.49 -3.61
C LEU A 85 -24.25 68.70 -3.50
N TYR A 86 -25.04 67.88 -4.22
CA TYR A 86 -26.50 67.96 -4.24
C TYR A 86 -27.14 66.58 -4.04
N TYR A 87 -28.25 66.54 -3.30
CA TYR A 87 -29.20 65.43 -3.36
C TYR A 87 -30.21 65.68 -4.47
N ILE A 88 -30.54 64.67 -5.26
CA ILE A 88 -31.58 64.76 -6.29
C ILE A 88 -32.80 64.05 -5.76
N GLN A 89 -33.94 64.72 -5.67
CA GLN A 89 -35.19 64.15 -5.16
C GLN A 89 -36.23 64.02 -6.28
N SER A 90 -36.79 62.83 -6.50
CA SER A 90 -37.92 62.54 -7.39
C SER A 90 -39.23 62.45 -6.57
N GLY A 91 -40.20 63.32 -6.84
CA GLY A 91 -41.44 63.42 -6.05
C GLY A 91 -41.22 63.71 -4.55
N GLU A 92 -42.28 63.94 -3.77
CA GLU A 92 -42.17 64.45 -2.39
C GLU A 92 -41.47 63.55 -1.35
N GLY A 93 -40.87 62.41 -1.73
CA GLY A 93 -40.18 61.53 -0.76
C GLY A 93 -39.06 60.61 -1.27
N CYS A 94 -38.74 60.56 -2.57
CA CYS A 94 -37.70 59.64 -3.06
C CYS A 94 -36.42 60.40 -3.42
N TYR A 95 -35.31 60.16 -2.73
CA TYR A 95 -33.99 60.69 -3.11
C TYR A 95 -33.27 59.69 -4.03
N PHE A 96 -32.58 60.15 -5.07
CA PHE A 96 -31.62 59.32 -5.81
C PHE A 96 -30.52 58.92 -4.82
N GLY A 97 -30.55 57.66 -4.40
CA GLY A 97 -29.68 57.07 -3.40
C GLY A 97 -30.17 55.66 -3.16
N THR A 98 -29.43 54.68 -3.68
CA THR A 98 -29.74 53.23 -3.70
C THR A 98 -31.12 52.84 -4.24
N LEU A 99 -31.17 52.51 -5.54
CA LEU A 99 -32.25 51.71 -6.16
C LEU A 99 -32.29 50.33 -5.49
N THR A 100 -33.14 50.17 -4.48
CA THR A 100 -33.51 48.86 -3.94
C THR A 100 -34.39 48.10 -4.94
N SER A 101 -34.12 46.80 -5.01
CA SER A 101 -34.71 45.79 -5.89
C SER A 101 -36.24 45.79 -5.87
N GLY A 102 -36.84 45.38 -6.99
CA GLY A 102 -38.29 45.23 -7.12
C GLY A 102 -38.90 44.36 -6.03
N GLY A 103 -40.12 44.74 -5.62
CA GLY A 103 -40.98 43.95 -4.74
C GLY A 103 -40.95 44.38 -3.27
N ASN A 104 -42.01 45.06 -2.84
CA ASN A 104 -42.47 45.30 -1.46
C ASN A 104 -41.56 44.79 -0.32
N SER A 105 -40.87 45.70 0.36
CA SER A 105 -40.52 45.53 1.78
C SER A 105 -40.41 46.88 2.46
N GLY A 106 -41.10 47.03 3.59
CA GLY A 106 -41.16 48.26 4.36
C GLY A 106 -39.82 48.71 4.96
N ALA A 107 -39.74 50.02 5.15
CA ALA A 107 -38.85 50.77 6.05
C ALA A 107 -37.34 50.48 5.99
N VAL A 108 -36.58 51.30 5.26
CA VAL A 108 -35.40 51.99 5.82
C VAL A 108 -35.21 53.33 5.09
N ALA A 109 -35.47 54.44 5.76
CA ALA A 109 -34.98 55.75 5.37
C ALA A 109 -33.60 55.92 6.01
N GLU A 110 -32.52 55.54 5.33
CA GLU A 110 -31.16 55.92 5.72
C GLU A 110 -30.19 55.85 4.53
N ALA A 111 -29.31 56.87 4.45
CA ALA A 111 -28.24 57.13 3.48
C ALA A 111 -28.60 57.80 2.13
N SER A 112 -29.01 59.07 2.20
CA SER A 112 -28.91 60.02 1.08
C SER A 112 -27.43 60.20 0.68
N VAL A 113 -27.04 59.80 -0.54
CA VAL A 113 -25.66 60.02 -1.01
C VAL A 113 -25.61 61.34 -1.80
N PRO A 114 -24.80 62.33 -1.38
CA PRO A 114 -24.71 63.58 -2.10
C PRO A 114 -23.84 63.40 -3.36
N TYR A 115 -24.35 63.79 -4.51
CA TYR A 115 -23.63 63.67 -5.78
C TYR A 115 -22.80 64.92 -6.05
N LYS A 116 -21.56 64.72 -6.52
CA LYS A 116 -20.69 65.83 -6.95
C LYS A 116 -20.90 66.10 -8.43
N VAL A 117 -21.28 67.33 -8.76
CA VAL A 117 -21.43 67.78 -10.15
C VAL A 117 -20.16 68.55 -10.53
N GLN A 118 -19.38 68.03 -11.48
CA GLN A 118 -18.11 68.65 -11.89
C GLN A 118 -17.95 68.70 -13.41
N TYR A 119 -17.45 69.83 -13.91
CA TYR A 119 -17.03 69.99 -15.30
C TYR A 119 -15.62 69.41 -15.50
N LEU A 120 -15.45 68.55 -16.50
CA LEU A 120 -14.14 68.02 -16.88
C LEU A 120 -13.69 68.59 -18.23
N ASP A 121 -12.61 69.38 -18.19
CA ASP A 121 -12.02 70.06 -19.35
C ASP A 121 -11.54 69.09 -20.45
N GLY A 122 -11.21 67.83 -20.13
CA GLY A 122 -10.71 66.84 -21.08
C GLY A 122 -11.75 66.25 -22.04
N ILE A 123 -13.04 66.41 -21.74
CA ILE A 123 -14.18 65.88 -22.52
C ILE A 123 -15.28 66.93 -22.77
N ASN A 124 -15.06 68.19 -22.39
CA ASN A 124 -15.97 69.33 -22.59
C ASN A 124 -17.42 69.04 -22.12
N GLY A 125 -17.59 68.41 -20.95
CA GLY A 125 -18.89 68.02 -20.42
C GLY A 125 -18.97 68.01 -18.89
N TRP A 126 -20.20 68.13 -18.36
CA TRP A 126 -20.52 68.03 -16.93
C TRP A 126 -20.80 66.58 -16.54
N TRP A 127 -20.20 66.11 -15.46
CA TRP A 127 -20.37 64.75 -14.93
C TRP A 127 -20.93 64.79 -13.50
N ILE A 128 -21.77 63.80 -13.17
CA ILE A 128 -22.34 63.57 -11.84
C ILE A 128 -21.65 62.33 -11.27
N TYR A 129 -20.99 62.46 -10.12
CA TYR A 129 -20.23 61.38 -9.48
C TYR A 129 -20.81 61.00 -8.12
N GLU A 130 -20.77 59.69 -7.84
CA GLU A 130 -20.90 59.12 -6.50
C GLU A 130 -19.54 58.51 -6.11
N ASN A 131 -18.90 59.01 -5.05
CA ASN A 131 -17.61 58.48 -4.55
C ASN A 131 -16.54 58.21 -5.62
N GLN A 132 -16.32 59.17 -6.52
CA GLN A 132 -15.35 59.11 -7.63
C GLN A 132 -15.63 58.05 -8.72
N THR A 133 -16.81 57.44 -8.72
CA THR A 133 -17.28 56.56 -9.80
C THR A 133 -18.30 57.32 -10.66
N PRO A 134 -18.14 57.38 -11.99
CA PRO A 134 -19.05 58.13 -12.84
C PRO A 134 -20.38 57.41 -13.07
N LEU A 135 -21.50 58.13 -12.88
CA LEU A 135 -22.81 57.61 -13.22
C LEU A 135 -22.98 57.66 -14.75
N THR A 136 -22.99 56.50 -15.40
CA THR A 136 -23.02 56.42 -16.86
C THR A 136 -24.47 56.43 -17.36
N LEU A 137 -24.93 57.55 -17.93
CA LEU A 137 -26.20 57.64 -18.63
C LEU A 137 -26.02 57.04 -20.05
N ASP A 138 -26.39 55.78 -20.23
CA ASP A 138 -26.29 55.08 -21.52
C ASP A 138 -27.48 55.45 -22.44
N THR A 139 -27.17 55.69 -23.71
CA THR A 139 -28.13 56.12 -24.74
C THR A 139 -28.28 55.12 -25.89
N ASN A 140 -27.74 53.89 -25.77
CA ASN A 140 -27.79 52.89 -26.85
C ASN A 140 -28.86 51.79 -26.63
N PRO A 141 -29.86 51.62 -27.52
CA PRO A 141 -31.08 50.86 -27.22
C PRO A 141 -31.15 49.44 -27.85
N VAL A 142 -30.04 48.72 -28.05
CA VAL A 142 -30.07 47.39 -28.70
C VAL A 142 -29.37 46.33 -27.87
N GLY A 143 -30.16 45.43 -27.28
CA GLY A 143 -29.67 44.31 -26.48
C GLY A 143 -28.87 43.32 -27.31
N THR A 144 -27.56 43.26 -27.06
CA THR A 144 -26.71 42.07 -27.15
C THR A 144 -25.41 42.36 -26.40
N SER A 145 -25.05 41.44 -25.50
CA SER A 145 -23.74 41.20 -24.84
C SER A 145 -22.60 42.20 -25.10
N VAL A 146 -22.08 42.82 -24.04
CA VAL A 146 -20.76 43.47 -24.09
C VAL A 146 -19.72 42.50 -23.51
N SER A 147 -18.92 41.92 -24.39
CA SER A 147 -17.74 41.13 -24.06
C SER A 147 -16.47 42.00 -24.05
N GLY A 148 -15.59 41.78 -23.07
CA GLY A 148 -14.11 41.88 -23.15
C GLY A 148 -13.44 43.15 -23.71
N TRP A 149 -12.93 43.98 -22.81
CA TRP A 149 -11.77 44.90 -22.86
C TRP A 149 -11.08 45.24 -24.21
N GLY A 150 -10.87 46.54 -24.47
CA GLY A 150 -9.88 47.02 -25.43
C GLY A 150 -9.86 48.54 -25.66
N THR A 151 -8.71 49.15 -25.40
CA THR A 151 -8.24 50.53 -25.65
C THR A 151 -8.83 51.30 -26.85
N GLY A 152 -9.23 52.57 -26.65
CA GLY A 152 -9.40 53.56 -27.74
C GLY A 152 -10.48 54.61 -27.49
N GLU A 153 -10.18 55.89 -27.75
CA GLU A 153 -10.99 57.09 -27.53
C GLU A 153 -12.41 57.10 -28.14
N PRO A 154 -13.36 57.89 -27.58
CA PRO A 154 -14.73 58.01 -28.09
C PRO A 154 -14.79 58.76 -29.43
N ALA A 155 -15.25 58.05 -30.48
CA ALA A 155 -15.57 58.67 -31.76
C ALA A 155 -16.92 59.40 -31.69
N ALA A 156 -16.88 60.68 -32.06
CA ALA A 156 -17.97 61.66 -32.00
C ALA A 156 -19.20 61.31 -32.86
N GLY A 157 -20.40 61.60 -32.33
CA GLY A 157 -21.60 61.90 -33.14
C GLY A 157 -22.90 61.21 -32.70
N GLY A 158 -23.61 61.79 -31.72
CA GLY A 158 -24.99 61.38 -31.39
C GLY A 158 -25.54 61.94 -30.08
N ASN A 159 -25.69 63.27 -29.98
CA ASN A 159 -26.22 63.98 -28.80
C ASN A 159 -27.69 63.60 -28.49
N ALA A 160 -27.97 63.07 -27.30
CA ALA A 160 -29.31 63.13 -26.68
C ALA A 160 -29.29 64.20 -25.57
N CYS A 161 -29.77 65.41 -25.89
CA CYS A 161 -29.91 66.50 -24.91
C CYS A 161 -31.19 66.31 -24.09
N TRP A 162 -31.06 66.24 -22.76
CA TRP A 162 -32.18 66.30 -21.81
C TRP A 162 -32.52 67.75 -21.47
N THR A 163 -33.80 68.07 -21.32
CA THR A 163 -34.32 69.42 -21.01
C THR A 163 -35.09 69.40 -19.68
N ILE A 164 -34.88 70.40 -18.82
CA ILE A 164 -35.49 70.53 -17.48
C ILE A 164 -36.43 71.75 -17.44
N SER A 165 -37.58 71.70 -16.74
CA SER A 165 -38.58 72.81 -16.66
C SER A 165 -39.42 72.85 -15.36
N GLU A 166 -39.74 74.01 -14.79
CA GLU A 166 -40.40 74.20 -13.44
C GLU A 166 -41.97 74.10 -13.43
N VAL A 167 -42.64 73.73 -12.29
CA VAL A 167 -44.14 73.50 -12.15
C VAL A 167 -44.79 74.02 -10.81
N VAL A 168 -46.14 74.31 -10.75
CA VAL A 168 -46.97 74.80 -9.58
C VAL A 168 -48.44 74.18 -9.51
N PHE A 169 -49.08 73.91 -8.32
CA PHE A 169 -50.39 73.16 -8.09
C PHE A 169 -51.57 73.88 -7.32
N THR A 170 -52.86 73.38 -7.31
CA THR A 170 -54.10 73.88 -6.58
C THR A 170 -54.99 72.79 -5.87
N SER A 171 -55.72 73.03 -4.75
CA SER A 171 -56.33 71.98 -3.84
C SER A 171 -57.89 71.73 -3.84
N LEU A 172 -58.37 70.53 -3.41
CA LEU A 172 -59.79 70.06 -3.25
C LEU A 172 -60.37 70.18 -1.81
N SER A 173 -61.69 70.00 -1.61
CA SER A 173 -62.36 70.00 -0.29
C SER A 173 -62.44 68.62 0.39
N THR A 174 -62.53 68.58 1.74
CA THR A 174 -62.52 67.34 2.54
C THR A 174 -63.67 66.39 2.23
N ARG A 175 -64.90 66.90 2.09
CA ARG A 175 -66.09 66.08 1.79
C ARG A 175 -65.96 65.32 0.48
N GLU A 176 -65.48 66.01 -0.56
CA GLU A 176 -65.30 65.42 -1.90
C GLU A 176 -64.21 64.34 -1.92
N LEU A 177 -63.20 64.44 -1.03
CA LEU A 177 -62.19 63.41 -0.85
C LEU A 177 -62.79 62.16 -0.19
N LEU A 178 -63.61 62.33 0.84
CA LEU A 178 -64.24 61.23 1.59
C LEU A 178 -65.27 60.45 0.75
N GLU A 179 -66.11 61.13 -0.02
CA GLU A 179 -67.09 60.46 -0.91
C GLU A 179 -66.41 59.64 -2.01
N LYS A 180 -65.25 60.08 -2.50
CA LYS A 180 -64.41 59.27 -3.41
C LYS A 180 -63.85 58.04 -2.72
N GLU A 181 -63.47 58.14 -1.45
CA GLU A 181 -62.94 57.02 -0.68
C GLU A 181 -64.00 55.95 -0.39
N ILE A 182 -65.25 56.35 -0.13
CA ILE A 182 -66.40 55.42 -0.04
C ILE A 182 -66.55 54.62 -1.33
N ASN A 183 -66.54 55.31 -2.49
CA ASN A 183 -66.67 54.63 -3.78
C ASN A 183 -65.56 53.58 -4.01
N LYS A 184 -64.33 53.83 -3.53
CA LYS A 184 -63.24 52.85 -3.59
C LYS A 184 -63.52 51.62 -2.73
N ARG A 185 -64.01 51.77 -1.49
CA ARG A 185 -64.32 50.63 -0.59
C ARG A 185 -65.50 49.82 -1.11
N LEU A 186 -66.54 50.47 -1.63
CA LEU A 186 -67.70 49.76 -2.17
C LEU A 186 -67.34 48.91 -3.39
N ALA A 187 -66.46 49.39 -4.26
CA ALA A 187 -65.98 48.60 -5.38
C ALA A 187 -65.26 47.29 -4.96
N LEU A 188 -64.77 47.21 -3.72
CA LEU A 188 -64.12 46.02 -3.17
C LEU A 188 -65.11 45.09 -2.45
N TYR A 189 -66.07 45.66 -1.70
CA TYR A 189 -66.82 44.90 -0.69
C TYR A 189 -68.32 44.81 -0.92
N GLU A 190 -68.91 45.53 -1.89
CA GLU A 190 -70.37 45.51 -2.09
C GLU A 190 -70.92 44.13 -2.49
N GLN A 191 -70.08 43.23 -2.99
CA GLN A 191 -70.46 41.86 -3.38
C GLN A 191 -70.93 41.01 -2.18
N TYR A 192 -70.50 41.35 -0.96
CA TYR A 192 -70.84 40.65 0.28
C TYR A 192 -72.16 41.11 0.92
N LEU A 193 -72.80 42.14 0.34
CA LEU A 193 -74.10 42.62 0.80
C LEU A 193 -75.21 41.60 0.49
N GLU A 194 -76.24 41.58 1.33
CA GLU A 194 -77.36 40.64 1.19
C GLU A 194 -78.00 40.72 -0.20
N GLY A 195 -78.08 39.59 -0.90
CA GLY A 195 -78.67 39.49 -2.24
C GLY A 195 -77.73 39.83 -3.41
N ARG A 196 -76.44 40.10 -3.18
CA ARG A 196 -75.46 40.43 -4.23
C ARG A 196 -74.54 39.29 -4.69
N GLY A 197 -74.65 38.11 -4.08
CA GLY A 197 -74.24 36.84 -4.68
C GLY A 197 -73.03 36.13 -4.06
N ASP A 198 -72.19 36.81 -3.28
CA ASP A 198 -71.03 36.20 -2.63
C ASP A 198 -71.18 36.15 -1.10
N THR A 199 -70.79 35.02 -0.51
CA THR A 199 -70.63 34.85 0.94
C THR A 199 -69.20 34.43 1.23
N LEU A 200 -68.57 35.07 2.22
CA LEU A 200 -67.24 34.68 2.68
C LEU A 200 -67.28 33.27 3.32
N ASP A 201 -66.32 32.41 2.99
CA ASP A 201 -66.21 31.05 3.56
C ASP A 201 -65.63 31.12 4.98
N ILE A 202 -66.48 31.04 6.00
CA ILE A 202 -66.13 31.17 7.41
C ILE A 202 -66.11 29.81 8.12
N GLY A 203 -65.08 29.56 8.95
CA GLY A 203 -64.92 28.31 9.68
C GLY A 203 -63.48 28.06 10.16
N PRO A 204 -63.24 27.00 10.95
CA PRO A 204 -61.95 26.73 11.58
C PRO A 204 -60.99 25.94 10.69
N GLU A 205 -61.36 25.59 9.46
CA GLU A 205 -60.57 24.72 8.61
C GLU A 205 -59.74 25.51 7.59
N ILE A 206 -58.56 25.00 7.19
CA ILE A 206 -57.70 25.62 6.15
C ILE A 206 -58.49 26.12 4.93
N GLY A 207 -58.20 27.36 4.52
CA GLY A 207 -58.84 28.08 3.41
C GLY A 207 -60.09 28.85 3.81
N GLN A 208 -60.55 28.72 5.06
CA GLN A 208 -61.66 29.47 5.63
C GLN A 208 -61.15 30.60 6.54
N TYR A 209 -62.02 31.56 6.82
CA TYR A 209 -61.76 32.59 7.83
C TYR A 209 -62.36 32.18 9.17
N ASN A 210 -61.53 31.98 10.18
CA ASN A 210 -61.93 31.58 11.54
C ASN A 210 -62.51 32.76 12.34
N VAL A 211 -63.58 33.32 11.80
CA VAL A 211 -64.44 34.33 12.43
C VAL A 211 -65.79 33.73 12.76
N THR A 212 -66.43 34.26 13.80
CA THR A 212 -67.82 33.95 14.11
C THR A 212 -68.75 34.62 13.10
N LYS A 213 -69.94 34.07 12.94
CA LYS A 213 -70.98 34.65 12.07
C LYS A 213 -71.35 36.09 12.48
N GLU A 214 -71.34 36.38 13.78
CA GLU A 214 -71.65 37.71 14.32
C GLU A 214 -70.60 38.76 13.94
N GLU A 215 -69.32 38.40 13.98
CA GLU A 215 -68.21 39.28 13.57
C GLU A 215 -68.29 39.62 12.08
N TYR A 216 -68.58 38.62 11.23
CA TYR A 216 -68.76 38.83 9.79
C TYR A 216 -69.97 39.73 9.48
N GLU A 217 -71.12 39.46 10.09
CA GLU A 217 -72.34 40.26 9.88
C GLU A 217 -72.17 41.71 10.36
N THR A 218 -71.38 41.93 11.42
CA THR A 218 -71.06 43.28 11.91
C THR A 218 -70.26 44.08 10.87
N TRP A 219 -69.22 43.47 10.29
CA TRP A 219 -68.42 44.11 9.24
C TRP A 219 -69.24 44.44 7.99
N VAL A 220 -70.05 43.49 7.50
CA VAL A 220 -70.96 43.71 6.37
C VAL A 220 -71.93 44.87 6.64
N GLY A 221 -72.35 45.05 7.90
CA GLY A 221 -73.17 46.18 8.34
C GLY A 221 -72.52 47.56 8.10
N HIS A 222 -71.21 47.69 8.29
CA HIS A 222 -70.48 48.93 7.99
C HIS A 222 -70.40 49.20 6.48
N VAL A 223 -70.14 48.17 5.68
CA VAL A 223 -70.16 48.26 4.20
C VAL A 223 -71.52 48.72 3.70
N GLN A 224 -72.60 48.17 4.28
CA GLN A 224 -73.97 48.57 3.94
C GLN A 224 -74.24 50.05 4.28
N LYS A 225 -73.74 50.53 5.42
CA LYS A 225 -73.90 51.92 5.83
C LYS A 225 -73.13 52.88 4.91
N ALA A 226 -71.92 52.53 4.49
CA ALA A 226 -71.15 53.30 3.50
C ALA A 226 -71.88 53.40 2.15
N PHE A 227 -72.50 52.32 1.69
CA PHE A 227 -73.36 52.33 0.50
C PHE A 227 -74.54 53.30 0.66
N ASP A 228 -75.22 53.24 1.80
CA ASP A 228 -76.38 54.08 2.10
C ASP A 228 -76.03 55.58 2.26
N ILE A 229 -74.79 55.92 2.64
CA ILE A 229 -74.30 57.31 2.68
C ILE A 229 -74.25 57.93 1.28
N LEU A 230 -73.70 57.22 0.28
CA LEU A 230 -73.66 57.71 -1.11
C LEU A 230 -75.06 57.76 -1.76
N ASP A 231 -75.97 56.88 -1.35
CA ASP A 231 -77.37 56.90 -1.79
C ASP A 231 -78.20 58.00 -1.10
N GLY A 232 -77.56 58.85 -0.29
CA GLY A 232 -78.17 60.02 0.35
C GLY A 232 -79.13 59.68 1.50
N LYS A 233 -79.09 58.46 2.04
CA LYS A 233 -79.94 58.05 3.17
C LYS A 233 -79.49 58.63 4.52
N TYR A 234 -78.28 59.17 4.57
CA TYR A 234 -77.71 59.86 5.72
C TYR A 234 -77.34 61.32 5.37
N PRO A 235 -78.33 62.22 5.19
CA PRO A 235 -78.08 63.59 4.70
C PRO A 235 -77.36 64.49 5.72
N ASP A 236 -77.40 64.13 7.02
CA ASP A 236 -76.81 64.91 8.12
C ASP A 236 -75.49 64.33 8.64
N ILE A 237 -74.91 63.33 7.96
CA ILE A 237 -73.67 62.66 8.39
C ILE A 237 -72.45 63.58 8.29
N THR A 238 -71.65 63.66 9.36
CA THR A 238 -70.44 64.48 9.37
C THR A 238 -69.27 63.83 8.63
N ASP A 239 -68.26 64.63 8.28
CA ASP A 239 -67.04 64.13 7.63
C ASP A 239 -66.28 63.15 8.54
N GLU A 240 -66.27 63.39 9.85
CA GLU A 240 -65.68 62.47 10.84
C GLU A 240 -66.46 61.14 10.93
N GLU A 241 -67.79 61.17 10.84
CA GLU A 241 -68.62 59.97 10.85
C GLU A 241 -68.42 59.14 9.58
N ILE A 242 -68.23 59.78 8.42
CA ILE A 242 -67.85 59.06 7.19
C ILE A 242 -66.49 58.41 7.32
N GLN A 243 -65.48 59.14 7.82
CA GLN A 243 -64.15 58.59 8.00
C GLN A 243 -64.16 57.39 8.96
N ALA A 244 -64.93 57.47 10.05
CA ALA A 244 -65.06 56.37 11.00
C ALA A 244 -65.69 55.10 10.38
N GLU A 245 -66.67 55.24 9.47
CA GLU A 245 -67.22 54.08 8.76
C GLU A 245 -66.21 53.47 7.77
N LEU A 246 -65.41 54.30 7.10
CA LEU A 246 -64.32 53.83 6.23
C LEU A 246 -63.26 53.06 7.02
N ASP A 247 -62.84 53.62 8.16
CA ASP A 247 -61.88 52.99 9.07
C ASP A 247 -62.43 51.66 9.59
N ALA A 248 -63.70 51.59 9.98
CA ALA A 248 -64.34 50.36 10.44
C ALA A 248 -64.43 49.27 9.36
N ILE A 249 -64.64 49.65 8.09
CA ILE A 249 -64.62 48.71 6.97
C ILE A 249 -63.20 48.15 6.77
N ASP A 250 -62.19 49.01 6.77
CA ASP A 250 -60.80 48.60 6.53
C ASP A 250 -60.25 47.77 7.70
N GLU A 251 -60.49 48.19 8.94
CA GLU A 251 -60.09 47.47 10.16
C GLU A 251 -60.81 46.12 10.28
N GLY A 252 -62.12 46.09 10.01
CA GLY A 252 -62.89 44.85 10.07
C GLY A 252 -62.47 43.85 8.98
N TRP A 253 -62.14 44.33 7.78
CA TRP A 253 -61.61 43.48 6.72
C TRP A 253 -60.21 42.96 7.07
N ALA A 254 -59.32 43.81 7.58
CA ALA A 254 -57.99 43.40 8.04
C ALA A 254 -58.09 42.36 9.17
N TYR A 255 -59.04 42.52 10.09
CA TYR A 255 -59.33 41.53 11.13
C TYR A 255 -59.78 40.20 10.53
N ILE A 256 -60.75 40.21 9.62
CA ILE A 256 -61.21 38.99 8.93
C ILE A 256 -60.04 38.31 8.22
N GLN A 257 -59.23 39.05 7.46
CA GLN A 257 -58.05 38.52 6.76
C GLN A 257 -57.04 37.89 7.72
N SER A 258 -56.82 38.48 8.90
CA SER A 258 -55.93 37.93 9.92
C SER A 258 -56.39 36.59 10.51
N LYS A 259 -57.64 36.18 10.24
CA LYS A 259 -58.23 34.91 10.70
C LYS A 259 -58.25 33.84 9.61
N LEU A 260 -57.62 34.06 8.46
CA LEU A 260 -57.47 33.03 7.45
C LEU A 260 -56.72 31.83 8.06
N VAL A 261 -57.32 30.64 7.97
CA VAL A 261 -56.65 29.41 8.40
C VAL A 261 -55.72 28.97 7.27
N GLU A 262 -54.41 29.12 7.51
CA GLU A 262 -53.37 28.83 6.53
C GLU A 262 -53.07 27.33 6.40
N LEU A 263 -52.32 26.96 5.35
CA LEU A 263 -51.89 25.58 5.12
C LEU A 263 -50.74 25.20 6.04
N GLU A 264 -50.96 24.23 6.91
CA GLU A 264 -49.88 23.60 7.67
C GLU A 264 -49.69 22.15 7.21
N ILE A 265 -48.51 21.85 6.67
CA ILE A 265 -48.09 20.49 6.34
C ILE A 265 -47.26 19.95 7.50
N ALA A 266 -47.82 18.99 8.22
CA ALA A 266 -47.10 18.35 9.33
C ALA A 266 -45.98 17.43 8.82
N ASP A 267 -44.91 17.35 9.61
CA ASP A 267 -43.86 16.35 9.40
C ASP A 267 -44.44 14.94 9.57
N GLY A 268 -44.12 14.05 8.64
CA GLY A 268 -44.61 12.68 8.71
C GLY A 268 -44.45 11.88 7.43
N ASN A 269 -44.97 10.65 7.49
CA ASN A 269 -44.97 9.72 6.37
C ASN A 269 -46.34 9.73 5.69
N TYR A 270 -46.36 9.86 4.37
CA TYR A 270 -47.58 10.03 3.59
C TYR A 270 -47.59 9.16 2.34
N ARG A 271 -48.79 8.82 1.89
CA ARG A 271 -49.06 8.49 0.48
C ARG A 271 -49.62 9.73 -0.21
N ILE A 272 -49.06 10.09 -1.37
CA ILE A 272 -49.52 11.22 -2.17
C ILE A 272 -50.51 10.68 -3.20
N VAL A 273 -51.81 10.83 -2.91
CA VAL A 273 -52.90 10.20 -3.67
C VAL A 273 -53.54 11.22 -4.61
N SER A 274 -53.82 10.82 -5.85
CA SER A 274 -54.50 11.68 -6.81
C SER A 274 -55.91 12.04 -6.33
N ALA A 275 -56.26 13.32 -6.41
CA ALA A 275 -57.59 13.81 -6.03
C ALA A 275 -58.65 13.61 -7.13
N ILE A 276 -58.24 13.20 -8.33
CA ILE A 276 -59.17 12.93 -9.44
C ILE A 276 -59.78 11.54 -9.29
N THR A 277 -61.04 11.39 -9.68
CA THR A 277 -61.64 10.06 -9.83
C THR A 277 -61.21 9.46 -11.17
N TRP A 278 -60.35 8.45 -11.13
CA TRP A 278 -59.87 7.76 -12.33
C TRP A 278 -60.89 6.73 -12.79
N THR A 279 -60.99 6.54 -14.10
CA THR A 279 -61.83 5.50 -14.68
C THR A 279 -61.01 4.60 -15.61
N ASN A 280 -60.93 3.32 -15.27
CA ASN A 280 -60.34 2.28 -16.09
C ASN A 280 -61.45 1.47 -16.76
N THR A 281 -61.29 1.16 -18.04
CA THR A 281 -62.23 0.35 -18.80
C THR A 281 -61.51 -0.88 -19.35
N ALA A 282 -62.00 -2.08 -19.03
CA ALA A 282 -61.49 -3.34 -19.55
C ALA A 282 -62.60 -4.07 -20.33
N ILE A 283 -62.23 -4.57 -21.51
CA ILE A 283 -63.09 -5.45 -22.30
C ILE A 283 -62.77 -6.87 -21.89
N VAL A 284 -63.73 -7.55 -21.26
CA VAL A 284 -63.62 -8.96 -20.91
C VAL A 284 -64.50 -9.79 -21.84
N PRO A 285 -64.12 -11.04 -22.16
CA PRO A 285 -65.01 -11.95 -22.87
C PRO A 285 -66.28 -12.13 -22.04
N GLY A 286 -67.46 -11.85 -22.60
CA GLY A 286 -68.72 -12.20 -21.97
C GLY A 286 -68.91 -13.72 -21.95
N GLU A 287 -69.94 -14.20 -21.25
CA GLU A 287 -70.26 -15.64 -21.18
C GLU A 287 -70.48 -16.30 -22.56
N ASN A 288 -70.69 -15.48 -23.62
CA ASN A 288 -70.72 -15.90 -25.01
C ASN A 288 -69.50 -15.32 -25.76
N PRO A 289 -68.62 -16.11 -26.40
CA PRO A 289 -67.40 -15.65 -27.04
C PRO A 289 -67.58 -14.65 -28.21
N GLU A 290 -68.81 -14.39 -28.66
CA GLU A 290 -69.13 -13.34 -29.65
C GLU A 290 -69.58 -12.00 -29.03
N VAL A 291 -69.70 -11.91 -27.70
CA VAL A 291 -70.11 -10.68 -26.99
C VAL A 291 -69.05 -10.34 -25.95
N SER A 292 -68.52 -9.12 -26.02
CA SER A 292 -67.54 -8.63 -25.06
C SER A 292 -68.21 -7.71 -24.04
N ASP A 293 -68.04 -8.00 -22.75
CA ASP A 293 -68.53 -7.15 -21.67
C ASP A 293 -67.50 -6.08 -21.31
N THR A 294 -67.99 -4.89 -20.97
CA THR A 294 -67.12 -3.77 -20.57
C THR A 294 -67.21 -3.59 -19.05
N ILE A 295 -66.13 -3.88 -18.34
CA ILE A 295 -66.03 -3.60 -16.90
C ILE A 295 -65.37 -2.23 -16.73
N THR A 296 -66.07 -1.34 -16.01
CA THR A 296 -65.55 -0.04 -15.61
C THR A 296 -65.18 -0.07 -14.14
N THR A 297 -63.92 0.20 -13.81
CA THR A 297 -63.42 0.32 -12.43
C THR A 297 -62.95 1.75 -12.16
N ASN A 298 -63.07 2.20 -10.91
CA ASN A 298 -62.61 3.53 -10.49
C ASN A 298 -61.47 3.40 -9.47
N PRO A 299 -60.25 3.07 -9.91
CA PRO A 299 -59.16 2.83 -8.98
C PRO A 299 -58.60 4.13 -8.39
N ARG A 300 -57.98 4.00 -7.22
CA ARG A 300 -57.24 5.09 -6.57
C ARG A 300 -55.80 5.08 -7.10
N LYS A 301 -55.29 6.24 -7.50
CA LYS A 301 -53.92 6.39 -8.01
C LYS A 301 -53.05 7.17 -7.03
N ALA A 302 -51.76 6.85 -6.97
CA ALA A 302 -50.81 7.54 -6.12
C ALA A 302 -49.45 7.70 -6.81
N ILE A 303 -48.65 8.64 -6.30
CA ILE A 303 -47.27 8.84 -6.73
C ILE A 303 -46.37 7.74 -6.12
N TYR A 304 -45.50 7.17 -6.94
CA TYR A 304 -44.45 6.25 -6.50
C TYR A 304 -43.11 6.58 -7.18
N ALA A 305 -42.01 6.09 -6.61
CA ALA A 305 -40.68 6.25 -7.18
C ALA A 305 -40.20 4.98 -7.92
N THR A 306 -39.44 5.16 -8.99
CA THR A 306 -38.68 4.08 -9.61
C THR A 306 -37.27 3.98 -9.01
N LEU A 307 -36.78 2.75 -8.83
CA LEU A 307 -35.45 2.49 -8.27
C LEU A 307 -34.32 2.81 -9.27
N ASP A 308 -34.47 2.34 -10.50
CA ASP A 308 -33.47 2.34 -11.58
C ASP A 308 -33.11 3.75 -12.06
N THR A 309 -34.14 4.53 -12.36
CA THR A 309 -34.05 5.83 -13.03
C THR A 309 -34.24 6.99 -12.06
N LYS A 310 -34.58 6.68 -10.79
CA LYS A 310 -34.89 7.67 -9.75
C LYS A 310 -35.89 8.71 -10.26
N GLN A 311 -37.04 8.24 -10.75
CA GLN A 311 -38.09 9.08 -11.32
C GLN A 311 -39.37 8.96 -10.52
N ALA A 312 -40.14 10.04 -10.43
CA ALA A 312 -41.50 10.01 -9.89
C ALA A 312 -42.51 9.62 -10.98
N LYS A 313 -43.35 8.64 -10.68
CA LYS A 313 -44.38 8.08 -11.56
C LYS A 313 -45.71 7.97 -10.80
N TRP A 314 -46.79 7.67 -11.51
CA TRP A 314 -48.11 7.43 -10.93
C TRP A 314 -48.72 6.12 -11.44
N ALA A 315 -49.40 5.40 -10.57
CA ALA A 315 -50.07 4.13 -10.88
C ALA A 315 -51.19 3.85 -9.85
N ASP A 316 -51.87 2.69 -9.98
CA ASP A 316 -52.77 2.18 -8.93
C ASP A 316 -52.02 2.11 -7.60
N ILE A 317 -52.66 2.56 -6.51
CA ILE A 317 -52.05 2.56 -5.19
C ILE A 317 -51.78 1.11 -4.74
N ASP A 318 -50.54 0.83 -4.35
CA ASP A 318 -50.16 -0.40 -3.66
C ASP A 318 -49.80 -0.05 -2.21
N SER A 319 -50.62 -0.51 -1.26
CA SER A 319 -50.39 -0.24 0.15
C SER A 319 -49.26 -1.07 0.76
N THR A 320 -48.81 -2.11 0.07
CA THR A 320 -47.74 -3.02 0.51
C THR A 320 -46.36 -2.70 -0.06
N ASP A 321 -46.27 -1.68 -0.92
CA ASP A 321 -45.03 -1.30 -1.59
C ASP A 321 -44.43 -0.01 -0.99
N CYS A 322 -43.20 -0.12 -0.50
CA CYS A 322 -42.46 0.99 0.11
C CYS A 322 -42.23 2.17 -0.87
N ARG A 323 -42.23 1.92 -2.19
CA ARG A 323 -42.05 2.96 -3.21
C ARG A 323 -43.16 4.01 -3.24
N TYR A 324 -44.32 3.73 -2.66
CA TYR A 324 -45.45 4.66 -2.55
C TYR A 324 -45.39 5.53 -1.29
N LEU A 325 -44.39 5.34 -0.43
CA LEU A 325 -44.23 6.10 0.80
C LEU A 325 -43.31 7.30 0.60
N TRP A 326 -43.79 8.46 1.06
CA TRP A 326 -43.11 9.74 0.97
C TRP A 326 -42.98 10.35 2.36
N LYS A 327 -41.76 10.69 2.75
CA LYS A 327 -41.50 11.44 3.97
C LYS A 327 -41.50 12.93 3.63
N LEU A 328 -42.39 13.67 4.28
CA LEU A 328 -42.47 15.12 4.20
C LEU A 328 -41.77 15.70 5.44
N THR A 329 -40.87 16.65 5.23
CA THR A 329 -40.12 17.31 6.30
C THR A 329 -40.07 18.81 6.07
N ASN A 330 -40.57 19.56 7.03
CA ASN A 330 -40.54 21.01 7.03
C ASN A 330 -39.16 21.51 7.46
N VAL A 331 -38.47 22.21 6.56
CA VAL A 331 -37.09 22.69 6.74
C VAL A 331 -37.00 24.22 6.76
N GLY A 332 -38.11 24.94 6.78
CA GLY A 332 -38.19 26.41 6.80
C GLY A 332 -39.62 26.92 6.60
N GLU A 333 -39.85 28.23 6.68
CA GLU A 333 -41.16 28.84 6.44
C GLU A 333 -41.66 28.43 5.03
N ASP A 334 -42.72 27.61 4.99
CA ASP A 334 -43.32 26.99 3.79
C ASP A 334 -42.36 26.22 2.86
N SER A 335 -41.33 25.58 3.44
CA SER A 335 -40.30 24.83 2.69
C SER A 335 -40.32 23.35 3.06
N ILE A 336 -40.99 22.53 2.24
CA ILE A 336 -41.17 21.09 2.52
C ILE A 336 -40.25 20.24 1.63
N GLN A 337 -39.35 19.45 2.21
CA GLN A 337 -38.67 18.39 1.46
C GLN A 337 -39.59 17.19 1.30
N VAL A 338 -39.68 16.67 0.07
CA VAL A 338 -40.48 15.49 -0.27
C VAL A 338 -39.53 14.38 -0.69
N MET A 339 -39.23 13.48 0.25
CA MET A 339 -38.30 12.37 0.06
C MET A 339 -39.06 11.07 -0.13
N ASN A 340 -38.68 10.27 -1.13
CA ASN A 340 -39.20 8.92 -1.25
C ASN A 340 -38.42 7.96 -0.33
N ILE A 341 -39.13 7.19 0.49
CA ILE A 341 -38.51 6.33 1.51
C ILE A 341 -37.74 5.16 0.88
N ALA A 342 -38.21 4.60 -0.25
CA ALA A 342 -37.58 3.45 -0.89
C ALA A 342 -36.23 3.79 -1.56
N THR A 343 -36.07 5.02 -2.07
CA THR A 343 -34.89 5.44 -2.85
C THR A 343 -33.96 6.40 -2.10
N ASP A 344 -34.36 6.88 -0.92
CA ASP A 344 -33.79 8.03 -0.20
C ASP A 344 -33.74 9.33 -1.04
N GLY A 345 -34.34 9.35 -2.23
CA GLY A 345 -34.26 10.46 -3.16
C GLY A 345 -35.26 11.56 -2.84
N ILE A 346 -34.80 12.80 -2.82
CA ILE A 346 -35.63 14.01 -2.72
C ILE A 346 -36.06 14.44 -4.13
N ILE A 347 -37.32 14.86 -4.32
CA ILE A 347 -37.78 15.40 -5.61
C ILE A 347 -36.91 16.59 -6.00
N ALA A 348 -36.09 16.42 -7.03
CA ALA A 348 -35.03 17.36 -7.40
C ALA A 348 -35.46 18.30 -8.54
N THR A 349 -36.18 17.78 -9.54
CA THR A 349 -36.66 18.58 -10.67
C THR A 349 -38.08 18.21 -11.06
N MET A 350 -38.83 19.19 -11.57
CA MET A 350 -40.18 18.98 -12.10
C MET A 350 -40.40 19.78 -13.40
N PRO A 351 -39.68 19.43 -14.48
CA PRO A 351 -39.71 20.19 -15.73
C PRO A 351 -41.04 20.02 -16.49
N THR A 352 -41.44 21.06 -17.23
CA THR A 352 -42.67 21.04 -18.02
C THR A 352 -42.65 19.92 -19.07
N SER A 353 -43.70 19.08 -19.09
CA SER A 353 -43.83 17.90 -19.98
C SER A 353 -42.76 16.81 -19.84
N ALA A 354 -41.85 16.91 -18.88
CA ALA A 354 -40.77 15.95 -18.69
C ALA A 354 -40.84 15.34 -17.28
N VAL A 355 -40.34 14.12 -17.15
CA VAL A 355 -40.47 13.33 -15.93
C VAL A 355 -39.74 13.98 -14.76
N ALA A 356 -40.39 14.03 -13.60
CA ALA A 356 -39.79 14.50 -12.36
C ALA A 356 -38.74 13.51 -11.86
N THR A 357 -37.60 14.03 -11.40
CA THR A 357 -36.45 13.22 -10.97
C THR A 357 -36.25 13.32 -9.46
N LEU A 358 -35.62 12.27 -8.91
CA LEU A 358 -35.27 12.13 -7.50
C LEU A 358 -33.74 12.10 -7.38
N ASP A 359 -33.19 12.81 -6.40
CA ASP A 359 -31.76 12.83 -6.11
C ASP A 359 -31.56 12.83 -4.58
N PRO A 360 -30.84 11.85 -4.00
CA PRO A 360 -30.57 11.80 -2.56
C PRO A 360 -29.80 13.01 -2.01
N GLU A 361 -29.02 13.68 -2.86
CA GLU A 361 -28.22 14.86 -2.47
C GLU A 361 -28.97 16.18 -2.70
N SER A 362 -30.19 16.12 -3.24
CA SER A 362 -30.95 17.33 -3.54
C SER A 362 -31.41 18.05 -2.27
N THR A 363 -31.17 19.35 -2.22
CA THR A 363 -31.73 20.23 -1.18
C THR A 363 -33.02 20.90 -1.63
N GLN A 364 -33.61 20.49 -2.77
CA GLN A 364 -34.79 21.12 -3.32
C GLN A 364 -35.99 20.95 -2.38
N THR A 365 -36.69 22.06 -2.12
CA THR A 365 -37.93 22.10 -1.33
C THR A 365 -39.13 22.31 -2.26
N MET A 366 -40.30 21.85 -1.83
CA MET A 366 -41.57 22.00 -2.52
C MET A 366 -42.41 23.05 -1.80
N SER A 367 -43.15 23.85 -2.57
CA SER A 367 -44.23 24.70 -2.10
C SER A 367 -45.56 23.97 -2.31
N PHE A 368 -46.35 23.84 -1.25
CA PHE A 368 -47.69 23.26 -1.31
C PHE A 368 -48.72 24.39 -1.33
N MET A 369 -49.74 24.23 -2.18
CA MET A 369 -50.83 25.18 -2.29
C MET A 369 -52.16 24.48 -2.02
N PHE A 370 -53.00 25.13 -1.21
CA PHE A 370 -54.38 24.70 -1.03
C PHE A 370 -55.22 25.02 -2.27
N VAL A 371 -55.95 24.02 -2.78
CA VAL A 371 -56.81 24.16 -3.96
C VAL A 371 -58.28 24.22 -3.54
N LYS A 372 -58.73 23.24 -2.76
CA LYS A 372 -60.13 23.10 -2.29
C LYS A 372 -60.25 22.05 -1.20
N ARG A 373 -61.45 21.91 -0.65
CA ARG A 373 -61.87 20.73 0.11
C ARG A 373 -62.65 19.75 -0.74
N THR A 374 -62.46 18.46 -0.48
CA THR A 374 -63.37 17.42 -0.97
C THR A 374 -64.67 17.44 -0.15
N ALA A 375 -65.72 16.76 -0.64
CA ALA A 375 -67.00 16.68 0.06
C ALA A 375 -66.91 15.98 1.44
N ASP A 376 -65.88 15.15 1.64
CA ASP A 376 -65.54 14.50 2.91
C ASP A 376 -64.56 15.31 3.78
N GLY A 377 -64.28 16.57 3.42
CA GLY A 377 -63.51 17.51 4.24
C GLY A 377 -61.99 17.39 4.13
N LYS A 378 -61.45 16.59 3.20
CA LYS A 378 -60.00 16.49 2.99
C LYS A 378 -59.49 17.69 2.19
N ALA A 379 -58.31 18.19 2.57
CA ALA A 379 -57.62 19.23 1.80
C ALA A 379 -57.07 18.64 0.50
N VAL A 380 -57.41 19.26 -0.63
CA VAL A 380 -56.84 18.99 -1.94
C VAL A 380 -55.76 20.02 -2.20
N LEU A 381 -54.57 19.54 -2.55
CA LEU A 381 -53.37 20.34 -2.69
C LEU A 381 -52.78 20.20 -4.09
N SER A 382 -52.04 21.21 -4.52
CA SER A 382 -51.09 21.10 -5.62
C SER A 382 -49.71 21.47 -5.08
N PHE A 383 -48.64 20.90 -5.63
CA PHE A 383 -47.29 21.24 -5.18
C PHE A 383 -46.30 21.33 -6.34
N GLU A 384 -45.30 22.18 -6.18
CA GLU A 384 -44.24 22.44 -7.15
C GLU A 384 -42.91 22.71 -6.43
N PRO A 385 -41.75 22.61 -7.12
CA PRO A 385 -40.48 23.06 -6.56
C PRO A 385 -40.53 24.55 -6.18
N GLN A 386 -39.98 24.91 -5.02
CA GLN A 386 -39.78 26.30 -4.60
C GLN A 386 -39.02 27.09 -5.67
N GLY A 387 -39.55 28.26 -6.07
CA GLY A 387 -39.05 29.06 -7.19
C GLY A 387 -39.51 28.58 -8.59
N GLY A 388 -40.41 27.59 -8.65
CA GLY A 388 -41.03 27.08 -9.87
C GLY A 388 -41.91 28.11 -10.58
N GLY A 389 -42.09 27.93 -11.89
CA GLY A 389 -43.02 28.73 -12.69
C GLY A 389 -44.37 28.03 -12.87
N GLN A 390 -45.30 28.71 -13.56
CA GLN A 390 -46.68 28.25 -13.80
C GLN A 390 -46.85 26.80 -14.30
N TYR A 391 -45.82 26.15 -14.84
CA TYR A 391 -45.87 24.81 -15.42
C TYR A 391 -44.98 23.78 -14.69
N ASN A 392 -44.73 23.98 -13.40
CA ASN A 392 -43.86 23.12 -12.59
C ASN A 392 -44.62 22.35 -11.50
N PHE A 393 -45.96 22.29 -11.55
CA PHE A 393 -46.75 21.51 -10.60
C PHE A 393 -46.73 20.02 -10.92
N ALA A 394 -46.74 19.18 -9.88
CA ALA A 394 -46.71 17.74 -10.01
C ALA A 394 -47.99 17.24 -10.70
N HIS A 395 -47.84 16.75 -11.93
CA HIS A 395 -48.95 16.37 -12.79
C HIS A 395 -48.83 14.93 -13.26
N CYS A 396 -49.93 14.19 -13.29
CA CYS A 396 -49.95 12.89 -13.96
C CYS A 396 -49.73 13.12 -15.46
N GLY A 397 -48.64 12.63 -16.06
CA GLY A 397 -48.41 12.71 -17.49
C GLY A 397 -49.14 11.61 -18.27
N GLY A 398 -49.57 11.91 -19.50
CA GLY A 398 -50.09 10.90 -20.44
C GLY A 398 -51.52 10.42 -20.20
N HIS A 399 -52.35 11.19 -19.48
CA HIS A 399 -53.80 10.89 -19.31
C HIS A 399 -54.67 11.75 -20.23
N GLY A 400 -55.75 11.18 -20.73
CA GLY A 400 -56.75 11.88 -21.54
C GLY A 400 -58.06 12.04 -20.78
N GLY A 401 -58.21 13.14 -20.02
CA GLY A 401 -59.46 13.47 -19.32
C GLY A 401 -59.85 12.48 -18.21
N GLY A 402 -58.89 12.07 -17.37
CA GLY A 402 -59.11 11.11 -16.29
C GLY A 402 -59.06 9.63 -16.70
N LYS A 403 -58.66 9.35 -17.96
CA LYS A 403 -58.41 8.01 -18.48
C LYS A 403 -56.89 7.74 -18.53
N GLY A 404 -56.42 6.72 -17.82
CA GLY A 404 -55.03 6.26 -17.87
C GLY A 404 -54.71 5.18 -16.82
N LYS A 405 -53.81 4.24 -17.17
CA LYS A 405 -53.43 3.10 -16.29
C LYS A 405 -52.29 3.46 -15.34
N ALA A 406 -51.21 4.03 -15.86
CA ALA A 406 -50.03 4.50 -15.13
C ALA A 406 -49.23 5.43 -16.04
N GLY A 407 -48.30 6.22 -15.49
CA GLY A 407 -47.45 7.12 -16.27
C GLY A 407 -46.42 7.87 -15.44
N ASN A 408 -45.78 8.87 -16.04
CA ASN A 408 -44.78 9.71 -15.38
C ASN A 408 -45.43 10.84 -14.58
N ILE A 409 -44.84 11.27 -13.47
CA ILE A 409 -45.13 12.61 -12.94
C ILE A 409 -44.31 13.61 -13.75
N VAL A 410 -44.97 14.66 -14.23
CA VAL A 410 -44.35 15.73 -15.04
C VAL A 410 -44.71 17.10 -14.49
N GLY A 411 -43.96 18.14 -14.84
CA GLY A 411 -44.39 19.52 -14.58
C GLY A 411 -45.52 19.95 -15.51
N TRP A 412 -46.59 20.51 -14.95
CA TRP A 412 -47.69 21.13 -15.71
C TRP A 412 -48.36 22.25 -14.92
N SER A 413 -49.44 22.84 -15.45
CA SER A 413 -50.20 23.91 -14.77
C SER A 413 -51.09 23.41 -13.63
N ASN A 414 -51.40 24.31 -12.69
CA ASN A 414 -52.31 24.11 -11.54
C ASN A 414 -53.78 24.50 -11.84
N GLY A 415 -54.34 24.07 -12.97
CA GLY A 415 -55.65 24.50 -13.47
C GLY A 415 -56.85 24.24 -12.54
N THR A 416 -57.96 24.94 -12.82
CA THR A 416 -59.17 24.93 -11.98
C THR A 416 -59.85 23.56 -11.86
N GLN A 417 -60.45 23.33 -10.68
CA GLN A 417 -61.15 22.12 -10.19
C GLN A 417 -61.24 20.90 -11.14
N ALA A 418 -60.55 19.81 -10.75
CA ALA A 418 -60.46 18.49 -11.42
C ALA A 418 -59.34 18.29 -12.45
N ASP A 419 -58.18 18.94 -12.26
CA ASP A 419 -56.98 18.65 -13.05
C ASP A 419 -56.12 17.54 -12.42
N ALA A 420 -55.28 16.87 -13.21
CA ALA A 420 -54.41 15.80 -12.73
C ALA A 420 -53.14 16.30 -12.01
N SER A 421 -53.17 17.56 -11.56
CA SER A 421 -52.16 18.20 -10.71
C SER A 421 -52.59 18.26 -9.24
N GLN A 422 -53.77 17.74 -8.91
CA GLN A 422 -54.38 17.79 -7.57
C GLN A 422 -54.15 16.49 -6.79
N TRP A 423 -53.75 16.64 -5.53
CA TRP A 423 -53.31 15.57 -4.64
C TRP A 423 -53.95 15.67 -3.25
N VAL A 424 -54.05 14.53 -2.58
CA VAL A 424 -54.45 14.37 -1.18
C VAL A 424 -53.33 13.65 -0.46
N LEU A 425 -52.87 14.22 0.65
CA LEU A 425 -51.88 13.58 1.51
C LEU A 425 -52.59 12.67 2.50
N GLU A 426 -52.30 11.37 2.45
CA GLU A 426 -52.83 10.40 3.41
C GLU A 426 -51.73 9.93 4.36
N PRO A 427 -51.83 10.23 5.67
CA PRO A 427 -50.79 9.86 6.62
C PRO A 427 -50.70 8.33 6.78
N VAL A 428 -49.49 7.85 7.06
CA VAL A 428 -49.17 6.45 7.36
C VAL A 428 -48.43 6.41 8.69
N ASP A 429 -48.85 5.53 9.60
CA ASP A 429 -48.21 5.38 10.91
C ASP A 429 -46.79 4.78 10.82
N ASP A 430 -45.94 5.14 11.78
CA ASP A 430 -44.53 4.75 11.79
C ASP A 430 -44.31 3.24 11.89
N GLU A 431 -45.23 2.49 12.52
CA GLU A 431 -45.14 1.02 12.62
C GLU A 431 -45.30 0.37 11.24
N THR A 432 -46.30 0.80 10.47
CA THR A 432 -46.51 0.36 9.09
C THR A 432 -45.32 0.73 8.20
N VAL A 433 -44.76 1.93 8.36
CA VAL A 433 -43.58 2.38 7.60
C VAL A 433 -42.35 1.54 7.93
N ALA A 434 -42.06 1.32 9.21
CA ALA A 434 -40.92 0.52 9.65
C ALA A 434 -40.98 -0.91 9.09
N LYS A 435 -42.16 -1.53 9.16
CA LYS A 435 -42.39 -2.86 8.57
C LYS A 435 -42.13 -2.87 7.05
N LEU A 436 -42.68 -1.88 6.33
CA LEU A 436 -42.50 -1.81 4.87
C LEU A 436 -41.04 -1.50 4.47
N ILE A 437 -40.27 -0.79 5.29
CA ILE A 437 -38.83 -0.60 5.08
C ILE A 437 -38.07 -1.92 5.29
N GLU A 438 -38.39 -2.66 6.35
CA GLU A 438 -37.77 -3.95 6.66
C GLU A 438 -38.04 -4.97 5.53
N ASP A 439 -39.30 -5.10 5.12
CA ASP A 439 -39.73 -5.97 4.01
C ASP A 439 -39.06 -5.55 2.68
N TYR A 440 -38.75 -4.27 2.50
CA TYR A 440 -38.20 -3.71 1.26
C TYR A 440 -36.67 -3.67 1.19
N ALA A 441 -35.96 -3.81 2.33
CA ALA A 441 -34.50 -3.67 2.40
C ALA A 441 -33.72 -4.55 1.38
N PRO A 442 -34.13 -5.81 1.09
CA PRO A 442 -33.46 -6.64 0.08
C PRO A 442 -33.64 -6.16 -1.37
N TYR A 443 -34.74 -5.45 -1.69
CA TYR A 443 -35.10 -5.06 -3.06
C TYR A 443 -34.54 -3.69 -3.48
N LYS A 444 -34.08 -2.88 -2.51
CA LYS A 444 -33.57 -1.52 -2.73
C LYS A 444 -32.45 -1.46 -3.78
N ASN A 445 -31.66 -2.53 -3.94
CA ASN A 445 -30.59 -2.66 -4.92
C ASN A 445 -30.69 -3.98 -5.72
N HIS A 446 -31.85 -4.32 -6.28
CA HIS A 446 -32.05 -5.58 -7.01
C HIS A 446 -30.99 -5.86 -8.11
N GLU A 447 -30.51 -4.83 -8.83
CA GLU A 447 -29.40 -5.00 -9.79
C GLU A 447 -28.09 -5.48 -9.12
N VAL A 448 -27.81 -5.01 -7.90
CA VAL A 448 -26.66 -5.45 -7.10
C VAL A 448 -26.88 -6.87 -6.58
N LEU A 449 -28.12 -7.22 -6.21
CA LEU A 449 -28.48 -8.60 -5.84
C LEU A 449 -28.20 -9.56 -7.02
N VAL A 450 -28.62 -9.20 -8.24
CA VAL A 450 -28.35 -9.97 -9.46
C VAL A 450 -26.84 -10.09 -9.73
N GLN A 451 -26.08 -8.99 -9.62
CA GLN A 451 -24.62 -9.02 -9.81
C GLN A 451 -23.92 -9.90 -8.76
N ASN A 452 -24.32 -9.81 -7.49
CA ASN A 452 -23.77 -10.64 -6.42
C ASN A 452 -24.13 -12.11 -6.64
N TYR A 453 -25.34 -12.40 -7.12
CA TYR A 453 -25.80 -13.75 -7.44
C TYR A 453 -24.96 -14.37 -8.58
N GLN A 454 -24.74 -13.63 -9.67
CA GLN A 454 -23.87 -14.04 -10.78
C GLN A 454 -22.41 -14.24 -10.32
N THR A 455 -21.94 -13.38 -9.42
CA THR A 455 -20.60 -13.51 -8.81
C THR A 455 -20.50 -14.78 -7.95
N LEU A 456 -21.54 -15.11 -7.19
CA LEU A 456 -21.61 -16.36 -6.42
C LEU A 456 -21.64 -17.59 -7.33
N GLN A 457 -22.38 -17.55 -8.44
CA GLN A 457 -22.36 -18.63 -9.44
C GLN A 457 -20.94 -18.88 -9.95
N ALA A 458 -20.28 -17.82 -10.43
CA ALA A 458 -18.90 -17.90 -10.93
C ALA A 458 -17.91 -18.39 -9.85
N ARG A 459 -18.13 -18.00 -8.58
CA ARG A 459 -17.33 -18.47 -7.44
C ARG A 459 -17.56 -19.96 -7.17
N GLY A 460 -18.80 -20.43 -7.24
CA GLY A 460 -19.16 -21.85 -7.14
C GLY A 460 -18.53 -22.68 -8.26
N ASP A 461 -18.64 -22.23 -9.51
CA ASP A 461 -18.02 -22.89 -10.66
C ASP A 461 -16.48 -22.98 -10.53
N SER A 462 -15.86 -21.88 -10.09
CA SER A 462 -14.42 -21.83 -9.83
C SER A 462 -14.01 -22.79 -8.71
N ALA A 463 -14.78 -22.88 -7.63
CA ALA A 463 -14.52 -23.81 -6.54
C ALA A 463 -14.64 -25.28 -7.01
N ILE A 464 -15.64 -25.58 -7.85
CA ILE A 464 -15.78 -26.90 -8.49
C ILE A 464 -14.56 -27.19 -9.36
N ALA A 465 -14.10 -26.23 -10.17
CA ALA A 465 -12.91 -26.41 -11.02
C ALA A 465 -11.66 -26.71 -10.19
N VAL A 466 -11.41 -25.95 -9.11
CA VAL A 466 -10.28 -26.19 -8.19
C VAL A 466 -10.38 -27.57 -7.52
N SER A 467 -11.57 -27.96 -7.07
CA SER A 467 -11.76 -29.27 -6.42
C SER A 467 -11.52 -30.47 -7.35
N LYS A 468 -11.53 -30.25 -8.68
CA LYS A 468 -11.26 -31.26 -9.71
C LYS A 468 -9.78 -31.33 -10.10
N ASP A 469 -8.91 -30.53 -9.49
CA ASP A 469 -7.48 -30.56 -9.74
C ASP A 469 -6.92 -31.99 -9.57
N ASP A 470 -6.25 -32.47 -10.61
CA ASP A 470 -5.65 -33.79 -10.69
C ASP A 470 -4.13 -33.77 -10.47
N SER A 471 -3.52 -32.59 -10.27
CA SER A 471 -2.07 -32.40 -10.17
C SER A 471 -1.40 -33.28 -9.10
N TYR A 472 -2.15 -33.65 -8.06
CA TYR A 472 -1.66 -34.45 -6.93
C TYR A 472 -1.97 -35.95 -6.99
N ILE A 473 -2.78 -36.38 -7.96
CA ILE A 473 -3.23 -37.77 -8.14
C ILE A 473 -2.70 -38.38 -9.45
N VAL A 474 -1.79 -37.69 -10.11
CA VAL A 474 -1.13 -38.15 -11.34
C VAL A 474 0.26 -38.68 -11.00
N THR A 475 0.47 -39.97 -11.29
CA THR A 475 1.80 -40.57 -11.31
C THR A 475 2.33 -40.60 -12.73
N ARG A 476 3.56 -40.11 -12.94
CA ARG A 476 4.26 -40.12 -14.23
C ARG A 476 5.21 -41.31 -14.32
N GLY A 477 5.24 -41.96 -15.47
CA GLY A 477 6.26 -42.95 -15.84
C GLY A 477 7.50 -42.29 -16.45
N GLU A 478 8.41 -43.12 -16.95
CA GLU A 478 9.60 -42.68 -17.70
C GLU A 478 9.23 -41.92 -18.98
N GLY A 479 10.05 -40.95 -19.37
CA GLY A 479 9.84 -40.17 -20.60
C GLY A 479 9.92 -41.03 -21.86
N LEU A 480 9.03 -40.79 -22.83
CA LEU A 480 8.97 -41.57 -24.08
C LEU A 480 9.94 -41.08 -25.17
N LEU A 481 10.58 -39.94 -24.98
CA LEU A 481 11.49 -39.32 -25.94
C LEU A 481 12.92 -39.37 -25.43
N THR A 482 13.84 -39.82 -26.28
CA THR A 482 15.25 -40.04 -25.93
C THR A 482 16.22 -39.32 -26.87
N SER A 483 15.76 -38.84 -28.03
CA SER A 483 16.61 -38.14 -29.00
C SER A 483 15.83 -37.17 -29.90
N GLY A 484 16.57 -36.24 -30.53
CA GLY A 484 16.02 -35.30 -31.51
C GLY A 484 15.51 -35.96 -32.79
N GLU A 485 15.98 -37.17 -33.12
CA GLU A 485 15.55 -37.94 -34.30
C GLU A 485 14.07 -38.33 -34.27
N GLN A 486 13.45 -38.35 -33.09
CA GLN A 486 12.01 -38.62 -32.93
C GLN A 486 11.14 -37.44 -33.37
N PHE A 487 11.72 -36.27 -33.63
CA PHE A 487 11.00 -35.06 -34.00
C PHE A 487 11.15 -34.73 -35.48
N SER A 488 10.12 -34.08 -36.03
CA SER A 488 10.22 -33.40 -37.32
C SER A 488 9.31 -32.19 -37.36
N SER A 489 9.70 -31.16 -38.10
CA SER A 489 8.83 -30.02 -38.39
C SER A 489 9.27 -29.35 -39.69
N PRO A 490 8.34 -29.08 -40.63
CA PRO A 490 8.65 -28.31 -41.83
C PRO A 490 8.89 -26.82 -41.51
N PHE A 491 8.65 -26.41 -40.26
CA PHE A 491 8.80 -25.03 -39.79
C PHE A 491 10.00 -24.86 -38.87
N THR A 492 10.95 -25.79 -38.78
CA THR A 492 12.16 -25.56 -37.98
C THR A 492 12.96 -24.40 -38.59
N CYS A 493 13.41 -23.45 -37.77
CA CYS A 493 14.21 -22.34 -38.26
C CYS A 493 15.56 -22.84 -38.82
N THR A 494 16.16 -22.08 -39.72
CA THR A 494 17.49 -22.40 -40.26
C THR A 494 18.60 -21.98 -39.28
N ALA A 495 19.76 -22.65 -39.35
CA ALA A 495 20.92 -22.29 -38.54
C ALA A 495 21.45 -20.87 -38.83
N GLU A 496 21.14 -20.29 -40.00
CA GLU A 496 21.46 -18.89 -40.31
C GLU A 496 20.52 -17.91 -39.59
N GLN A 497 19.25 -18.27 -39.43
CA GLN A 497 18.26 -17.46 -38.70
C GLN A 497 18.48 -17.52 -37.19
N GLU A 498 18.75 -18.70 -36.65
CA GLU A 498 18.87 -18.92 -35.21
C GLU A 498 19.82 -20.10 -34.93
N PRO A 499 21.14 -19.87 -34.84
CA PRO A 499 22.15 -20.92 -34.72
C PRO A 499 21.94 -21.88 -33.54
N LYS A 500 21.36 -21.37 -32.44
CA LYS A 500 21.07 -22.16 -31.24
C LYS A 500 19.69 -22.81 -31.24
N GLY A 501 18.86 -22.54 -32.25
CA GLY A 501 17.44 -22.92 -32.33
C GLY A 501 17.10 -23.97 -33.40
N ALA A 502 18.05 -24.27 -34.28
CA ALA A 502 17.79 -24.98 -35.54
C ALA A 502 17.83 -26.52 -35.45
N SER A 503 17.95 -27.10 -34.26
CA SER A 503 18.00 -28.56 -34.06
C SER A 503 17.11 -29.02 -32.92
N PHE A 504 16.46 -30.17 -33.11
CA PHE A 504 15.74 -30.87 -32.03
C PHE A 504 16.68 -31.58 -31.06
N ASP A 505 17.95 -31.83 -31.42
CA ASP A 505 18.94 -32.43 -30.50
C ASP A 505 19.18 -31.56 -29.26
N ASN A 506 19.01 -30.25 -29.40
CA ASN A 506 19.10 -29.29 -28.31
C ASN A 506 18.05 -29.54 -27.21
N LEU A 507 16.98 -30.31 -27.48
CA LEU A 507 15.98 -30.66 -26.47
C LEU A 507 16.46 -31.71 -25.47
N PHE A 508 17.70 -32.20 -25.59
CA PHE A 508 18.22 -33.32 -24.80
C PHE A 508 19.60 -33.04 -24.17
N ASP A 509 20.13 -31.82 -24.27
CA ASP A 509 21.47 -31.47 -23.77
C ASP A 509 21.47 -30.90 -22.33
N GLY A 510 20.29 -30.58 -21.79
CA GLY A 510 20.11 -30.02 -20.44
C GLY A 510 20.50 -28.55 -20.31
N ASP A 511 20.75 -27.84 -21.41
CA ASP A 511 21.11 -26.42 -21.43
C ASP A 511 19.94 -25.55 -21.92
N ASN A 512 19.42 -24.64 -21.08
CA ASN A 512 18.35 -23.73 -21.50
C ASN A 512 18.80 -22.62 -22.47
N SER A 513 20.10 -22.56 -22.77
CA SER A 513 20.70 -21.64 -23.71
C SER A 513 20.69 -22.17 -25.16
N THR A 514 20.48 -23.47 -25.34
CA THR A 514 20.23 -24.19 -26.60
C THR A 514 18.75 -24.62 -26.63
N TYR A 515 18.12 -24.60 -27.81
CA TYR A 515 16.67 -24.83 -27.93
C TYR A 515 16.29 -25.28 -29.33
N TRP A 516 15.03 -25.68 -29.50
CA TRP A 516 14.36 -25.71 -30.80
C TRP A 516 13.50 -24.45 -30.96
N HIS A 517 13.47 -23.88 -32.16
CA HIS A 517 12.60 -22.77 -32.52
C HIS A 517 11.93 -23.04 -33.88
N SER A 518 10.61 -22.83 -33.95
CA SER A 518 9.94 -22.74 -35.25
C SER A 518 10.34 -21.46 -36.02
N ASP A 519 10.08 -21.36 -37.31
CA ASP A 519 10.46 -20.18 -38.09
C ASP A 519 9.76 -18.94 -37.53
N TRP A 520 10.54 -17.94 -37.12
CA TRP A 520 10.05 -16.71 -36.53
C TRP A 520 10.17 -15.52 -37.49
N SER A 521 10.50 -15.77 -38.76
CA SER A 521 10.67 -14.74 -39.80
C SER A 521 9.47 -13.80 -39.96
N SER A 522 8.26 -14.26 -39.61
CA SER A 522 7.05 -13.44 -39.53
C SER A 522 5.99 -14.08 -38.64
N SER A 523 5.11 -13.28 -38.03
CA SER A 523 3.95 -13.80 -37.30
C SER A 523 2.99 -14.55 -38.24
N VAL A 524 2.52 -15.71 -37.80
CA VAL A 524 1.57 -16.54 -38.53
C VAL A 524 0.27 -16.71 -37.72
N PRO A 525 -0.88 -17.01 -38.36
CA PRO A 525 -2.10 -17.33 -37.63
C PRO A 525 -1.91 -18.48 -36.65
N ALA A 526 -2.66 -18.48 -35.55
CA ALA A 526 -2.79 -19.64 -34.67
C ALA A 526 -3.11 -20.91 -35.48
N HIS A 527 -2.64 -22.06 -35.00
CA HIS A 527 -2.85 -23.36 -35.65
C HIS A 527 -2.16 -23.52 -37.01
N THR A 528 -1.07 -22.77 -37.27
CA THR A 528 -0.28 -22.88 -38.52
C THR A 528 0.96 -23.74 -38.35
N HIS A 529 1.84 -23.40 -37.40
CA HIS A 529 3.06 -24.17 -37.16
C HIS A 529 2.78 -25.42 -36.33
N TYR A 530 3.42 -26.52 -36.70
CA TYR A 530 3.37 -27.77 -35.96
C TYR A 530 4.72 -28.48 -35.92
N PHE A 531 4.87 -29.40 -34.98
CA PHE A 531 5.91 -30.41 -35.00
C PHE A 531 5.30 -31.79 -34.81
N ASN A 532 5.93 -32.80 -35.39
CA ASN A 532 5.55 -34.19 -35.24
C ASN A 532 6.51 -34.87 -34.26
N VAL A 533 5.98 -35.88 -33.55
CA VAL A 533 6.71 -36.79 -32.68
C VAL A 533 6.45 -38.21 -33.15
N THR A 534 7.52 -38.97 -33.33
CA THR A 534 7.50 -40.41 -33.64
C THR A 534 7.95 -41.17 -32.42
N LEU A 535 7.02 -41.89 -31.78
CA LEU A 535 7.33 -42.74 -30.64
C LEU A 535 7.97 -44.07 -31.10
N ASP A 536 8.80 -44.68 -30.26
CA ASP A 536 9.39 -45.99 -30.55
C ASP A 536 8.29 -47.05 -30.67
N ASP A 537 7.36 -47.05 -29.71
CA ASP A 537 6.16 -47.88 -29.68
C ASP A 537 4.89 -47.01 -29.59
N PRO A 538 3.73 -47.49 -30.10
CA PRO A 538 2.45 -46.83 -29.86
C PRO A 538 2.19 -46.68 -28.36
N VAL A 539 1.52 -45.59 -27.95
CA VAL A 539 1.10 -45.38 -26.56
C VAL A 539 0.23 -46.55 -26.11
N ALA A 540 0.53 -47.13 -24.95
CA ALA A 540 -0.19 -48.28 -24.43
C ALA A 540 -1.69 -47.98 -24.18
N ASP A 541 -2.53 -49.00 -24.34
CA ASP A 541 -3.97 -48.90 -24.08
C ASP A 541 -4.23 -48.48 -22.62
N GLY A 542 -5.08 -47.47 -22.42
CA GLY A 542 -5.43 -46.94 -21.11
C GLY A 542 -4.42 -45.99 -20.48
N THR A 543 -3.32 -45.66 -21.18
CA THR A 543 -2.32 -44.67 -20.73
C THR A 543 -2.67 -43.28 -21.26
N MET A 544 -2.72 -42.28 -20.36
CA MET A 544 -2.76 -40.88 -20.75
C MET A 544 -1.33 -40.35 -20.91
N LEU A 545 -1.16 -39.28 -21.69
CA LEU A 545 0.12 -38.59 -21.81
C LEU A 545 0.03 -37.19 -21.20
N GLN A 546 1.19 -36.71 -20.73
CA GLN A 546 1.40 -35.33 -20.31
C GLN A 546 2.62 -34.77 -21.02
N ALA A 547 2.48 -33.62 -21.67
CA ALA A 547 3.61 -32.92 -22.27
C ALA A 547 4.36 -32.11 -21.21
N TYR A 548 5.67 -32.17 -21.21
CA TYR A 548 6.56 -31.33 -20.40
C TYR A 548 7.35 -30.41 -21.31
N ILE A 549 7.46 -29.14 -20.92
CA ILE A 549 8.17 -28.10 -21.67
C ILE A 549 9.08 -27.33 -20.72
N TYR A 550 10.36 -27.28 -21.05
CA TYR A 550 11.31 -26.34 -20.44
C TYR A 550 11.56 -25.19 -21.41
N ARG A 551 11.43 -23.94 -20.96
CA ARG A 551 11.56 -22.77 -21.85
C ARG A 551 12.99 -22.22 -21.87
N ARG A 552 13.38 -21.64 -23.00
CA ARG A 552 14.54 -20.74 -23.09
C ARG A 552 14.32 -19.54 -22.16
N ASN A 553 15.40 -19.01 -21.56
CA ASN A 553 15.38 -17.80 -20.74
C ASN A 553 15.17 -16.50 -21.56
N VAL A 554 13.97 -16.36 -22.15
CA VAL A 554 13.49 -15.18 -22.88
C VAL A 554 12.10 -14.80 -22.40
N LYS A 555 11.62 -13.61 -22.75
CA LYS A 555 10.36 -13.05 -22.26
C LYS A 555 9.10 -13.50 -23.01
N ASN A 556 9.24 -13.94 -24.26
CA ASN A 556 8.12 -14.12 -25.19
C ASN A 556 8.11 -15.49 -25.86
N ASP A 557 6.99 -15.78 -26.56
CA ASP A 557 6.76 -16.94 -27.43
C ASP A 557 6.74 -18.28 -26.70
N HIS A 558 6.29 -18.27 -25.44
CA HIS A 558 6.07 -19.46 -24.65
C HIS A 558 4.76 -20.11 -25.05
N ILE A 559 4.79 -21.38 -25.44
CA ILE A 559 3.59 -22.15 -25.82
C ILE A 559 2.60 -22.13 -24.65
N THR A 560 1.36 -21.71 -24.89
CA THR A 560 0.29 -21.73 -23.87
C THR A 560 -0.85 -22.69 -24.22
N ALA A 561 -1.03 -23.00 -25.50
CA ALA A 561 -2.01 -23.96 -25.97
C ALA A 561 -1.52 -24.67 -27.25
N MET A 562 -1.84 -25.96 -27.36
CA MET A 562 -1.60 -26.78 -28.54
C MET A 562 -2.80 -27.68 -28.83
N THR A 563 -2.96 -28.08 -30.09
CA THR A 563 -3.88 -29.15 -30.48
C THR A 563 -3.09 -30.37 -30.91
N VAL A 564 -3.49 -31.52 -30.38
CA VAL A 564 -2.82 -32.80 -30.58
C VAL A 564 -3.60 -33.67 -31.55
N TYR A 565 -2.90 -34.23 -32.52
CA TYR A 565 -3.42 -35.22 -33.45
C TYR A 565 -2.62 -36.52 -33.37
N GLY A 566 -3.25 -37.65 -33.67
CA GLY A 566 -2.64 -38.97 -33.68
C GLY A 566 -2.83 -39.69 -35.02
N ALA A 567 -1.81 -40.45 -35.43
CA ALA A 567 -1.85 -41.36 -36.57
C ALA A 567 -1.08 -42.66 -36.26
N ASN A 568 -1.44 -43.73 -36.97
CA ASN A 568 -0.76 -45.04 -36.91
C ASN A 568 -0.04 -45.42 -38.20
N ASP A 569 -0.28 -44.66 -39.27
CA ASP A 569 0.42 -44.80 -40.54
C ASP A 569 1.52 -43.73 -40.63
N GLY A 570 2.76 -44.15 -40.84
CA GLY A 570 3.91 -43.24 -40.92
C GLY A 570 3.84 -42.28 -42.11
N SER A 571 3.04 -42.59 -43.14
CA SER A 571 2.80 -41.67 -44.26
C SER A 571 2.06 -40.39 -43.85
N ALA A 572 1.39 -40.37 -42.68
CA ALA A 572 0.75 -39.17 -42.16
C ALA A 572 1.75 -38.03 -41.84
N ILE A 573 3.02 -38.36 -41.58
CA ILE A 573 4.09 -37.36 -41.34
C ILE A 573 4.24 -36.41 -42.54
N ASP A 574 4.10 -36.95 -43.76
CA ASP A 574 4.23 -36.19 -45.01
C ASP A 574 2.94 -35.47 -45.40
N ASP A 575 1.80 -35.76 -44.75
CA ASP A 575 0.53 -35.07 -44.98
C ASP A 575 0.54 -33.71 -44.25
N ALA A 576 0.78 -32.64 -45.00
CA ALA A 576 0.71 -31.27 -44.47
C ALA A 576 -0.71 -30.81 -44.10
N THR A 577 -1.74 -31.57 -44.49
CA THR A 577 -3.13 -31.35 -44.08
C THR A 577 -3.47 -32.21 -42.86
N GLU A 578 -4.70 -32.09 -42.36
CA GLU A 578 -5.22 -32.90 -41.25
C GLU A 578 -5.93 -34.18 -41.72
N ALA A 579 -5.96 -34.46 -43.04
CA ALA A 579 -6.80 -35.52 -43.60
C ALA A 579 -6.40 -36.94 -43.15
N SER A 580 -5.09 -37.18 -42.94
CA SER A 580 -4.55 -38.46 -42.49
C SER A 580 -4.40 -38.56 -40.97
N TRP A 581 -4.91 -37.59 -40.22
CA TRP A 581 -4.72 -37.42 -38.79
C TRP A 581 -6.05 -37.47 -38.03
N THR A 582 -6.05 -38.07 -36.83
CA THR A 582 -7.19 -38.03 -35.91
C THR A 582 -6.96 -36.95 -34.86
N ARG A 583 -7.85 -35.95 -34.75
CA ARG A 583 -7.78 -34.97 -33.65
C ARG A 583 -8.03 -35.68 -32.31
N LEU A 584 -7.08 -35.55 -31.38
CA LEU A 584 -7.14 -36.19 -30.07
C LEU A 584 -7.64 -35.23 -29.00
N ASP A 585 -6.98 -34.08 -28.84
CA ASP A 585 -7.27 -33.15 -27.75
C ASP A 585 -6.74 -31.74 -28.03
N SER A 586 -7.14 -30.78 -27.20
CA SER A 586 -6.49 -29.47 -27.08
C SER A 586 -5.90 -29.33 -25.68
N ILE A 587 -4.59 -29.17 -25.60
CA ILE A 587 -3.84 -29.14 -24.35
C ILE A 587 -3.36 -27.73 -24.04
N ASN A 588 -3.55 -27.32 -22.79
CA ASN A 588 -3.05 -26.04 -22.27
C ASN A 588 -1.84 -26.29 -21.36
N THR A 589 -0.92 -25.34 -21.34
CA THR A 589 0.26 -25.32 -20.46
C THR A 589 0.17 -24.12 -19.53
N PRO A 590 -0.28 -24.32 -18.27
CA PRO A 590 -0.65 -23.24 -17.36
C PRO A 590 0.59 -22.57 -16.75
N TRP A 591 1.24 -21.69 -17.50
CA TRP A 591 2.39 -20.93 -17.03
C TRP A 591 2.03 -19.95 -15.92
N THR A 592 2.88 -19.89 -14.89
CA THR A 592 2.88 -18.86 -13.85
C THR A 592 4.08 -17.92 -14.01
N SER A 593 4.01 -16.73 -13.41
CA SER A 593 5.08 -15.73 -13.54
C SER A 593 6.41 -16.25 -13.00
N GLY A 594 7.48 -16.16 -13.80
CA GLY A 594 8.82 -16.59 -13.41
C GLY A 594 9.09 -18.09 -13.55
N GLN A 595 8.08 -18.91 -13.85
CA GLN A 595 8.21 -20.35 -14.04
C GLN A 595 9.13 -20.68 -15.24
N THR A 596 9.99 -21.69 -15.12
CA THR A 596 10.96 -22.08 -16.16
C THR A 596 10.55 -23.36 -16.89
N GLU A 597 9.75 -24.21 -16.26
CA GLU A 597 9.21 -25.46 -16.83
C GLU A 597 7.70 -25.57 -16.57
N VAL A 598 6.97 -26.21 -17.46
CA VAL A 598 5.52 -26.43 -17.34
C VAL A 598 5.14 -27.82 -17.84
N THR A 599 4.03 -28.35 -17.33
CA THR A 599 3.38 -29.52 -17.92
C THR A 599 1.99 -29.20 -18.42
N SER A 600 1.57 -29.85 -19.50
CA SER A 600 0.21 -29.72 -20.02
C SER A 600 -0.82 -30.40 -19.10
N GLY A 601 -2.10 -30.18 -19.37
CA GLY A 601 -3.15 -31.13 -18.95
C GLY A 601 -2.91 -32.53 -19.54
N LEU A 602 -3.55 -33.55 -18.96
CA LEU A 602 -3.51 -34.92 -19.49
C LEU A 602 -4.32 -35.03 -20.78
N PHE A 603 -3.82 -35.79 -21.75
CA PHE A 603 -4.54 -36.10 -22.98
C PHE A 603 -4.44 -37.59 -23.32
N ASN A 604 -5.46 -38.12 -23.99
CA ASN A 604 -5.48 -39.52 -24.40
C ASN A 604 -4.87 -39.68 -25.80
N ALA A 605 -3.75 -40.38 -25.88
CA ALA A 605 -3.09 -40.77 -27.12
C ALA A 605 -2.95 -42.29 -27.27
N ALA A 606 -3.67 -43.06 -26.45
CA ALA A 606 -3.62 -44.52 -26.45
C ALA A 606 -3.82 -45.09 -27.86
N GLY A 607 -2.95 -46.02 -28.24
CA GLY A 607 -2.97 -46.69 -29.53
C GLY A 607 -2.36 -45.91 -30.69
N TYR A 608 -1.78 -44.71 -30.49
CA TYR A 608 -1.13 -43.92 -31.54
C TYR A 608 0.40 -43.91 -31.41
N LYS A 609 1.12 -44.01 -32.54
CA LYS A 609 2.60 -43.95 -32.61
C LYS A 609 3.12 -42.59 -33.10
N TYR A 610 2.39 -41.96 -34.03
CA TYR A 610 2.76 -40.68 -34.60
C TYR A 610 1.85 -39.61 -34.04
N LEU A 611 2.42 -38.57 -33.44
CA LEU A 611 1.69 -37.45 -32.85
C LEU A 611 2.06 -36.15 -33.56
N ARG A 612 1.10 -35.26 -33.75
CA ARG A 612 1.33 -33.90 -34.26
C ARG A 612 0.79 -32.88 -33.28
N PHE A 613 1.59 -31.86 -33.00
CA PHE A 613 1.27 -30.78 -32.08
C PHE A 613 1.23 -29.46 -32.86
N TYR A 614 0.03 -28.92 -33.05
CA TYR A 614 -0.16 -27.57 -33.59
C TYR A 614 0.02 -26.53 -32.50
N ILE A 615 0.71 -25.43 -32.81
CA ILE A 615 0.88 -24.28 -31.91
C ILE A 615 -0.35 -23.37 -32.06
N ASP A 616 -1.21 -23.38 -31.05
CA ASP A 616 -2.46 -22.58 -31.07
C ASP A 616 -2.26 -21.22 -30.42
N ASN A 617 -1.52 -21.18 -29.33
CA ASN A 617 -1.32 -19.95 -28.59
C ASN A 617 0.07 -19.87 -27.97
N THR A 618 0.58 -18.64 -27.91
CA THR A 618 1.84 -18.30 -27.24
C THR A 618 1.69 -17.03 -26.43
N ALA A 619 2.35 -16.95 -25.28
CA ALA A 619 2.35 -15.77 -24.41
C ALA A 619 3.76 -15.26 -24.11
N GLY A 620 3.80 -14.04 -23.58
CA GLY A 620 5.03 -13.33 -23.20
C GLY A 620 4.73 -12.00 -22.56
N SER A 621 5.68 -11.46 -21.79
CA SER A 621 5.47 -10.17 -21.11
C SER A 621 5.44 -8.97 -22.07
N GLU A 622 5.88 -9.15 -23.32
CA GLU A 622 5.93 -8.09 -24.33
C GLU A 622 5.02 -8.35 -25.55
N ILE A 623 4.14 -9.37 -25.49
CA ILE A 623 3.20 -9.66 -26.58
C ILE A 623 1.74 -9.68 -26.09
N THR A 624 0.84 -9.03 -26.83
CA THR A 624 -0.59 -8.92 -26.51
C THR A 624 -1.47 -9.88 -27.30
N SER A 625 -0.90 -10.62 -28.27
CA SER A 625 -1.57 -11.62 -29.09
C SER A 625 -0.59 -12.69 -29.56
N THR A 626 -1.10 -13.88 -29.89
CA THR A 626 -0.30 -15.00 -30.39
C THR A 626 0.43 -14.63 -31.68
N ARG A 627 1.70 -15.02 -31.79
CA ARG A 627 2.49 -14.83 -33.02
C ARG A 627 2.59 -16.09 -33.88
N GLY A 628 2.02 -17.21 -33.41
CA GLY A 628 1.89 -18.47 -34.15
C GLY A 628 3.20 -19.27 -34.32
N TYR A 629 4.32 -18.80 -33.76
CA TYR A 629 5.59 -19.50 -33.68
C TYR A 629 6.03 -19.60 -32.21
N ALA A 630 6.83 -20.62 -31.88
CA ALA A 630 7.30 -20.85 -30.52
C ALA A 630 8.71 -21.46 -30.47
N HIS A 631 9.24 -21.53 -29.23
CA HIS A 631 10.47 -22.21 -28.86
C HIS A 631 10.29 -23.12 -27.64
N MET A 632 11.21 -24.04 -27.48
CA MET A 632 11.35 -24.91 -26.31
C MET A 632 12.81 -25.34 -26.15
N ALA A 633 13.34 -25.29 -24.93
CA ALA A 633 14.66 -25.80 -24.59
C ALA A 633 14.63 -27.29 -24.24
N GLN A 634 13.46 -27.81 -23.84
CA GLN A 634 13.25 -29.23 -23.63
C GLN A 634 11.78 -29.56 -23.90
N PHE A 635 11.52 -30.72 -24.50
CA PHE A 635 10.17 -31.27 -24.66
C PHE A 635 10.18 -32.76 -24.35
N GLN A 636 9.24 -33.21 -23.52
CA GLN A 636 9.11 -34.61 -23.16
C GLN A 636 7.64 -35.02 -23.11
N LEU A 637 7.36 -36.30 -23.37
CA LEU A 637 6.05 -36.90 -23.17
C LEU A 637 6.16 -37.94 -22.06
N TYR A 638 5.45 -37.70 -20.97
CA TYR A 638 5.38 -38.63 -19.85
C TYR A 638 4.09 -39.44 -19.91
N PRO A 639 4.17 -40.79 -19.91
CA PRO A 639 3.04 -41.64 -19.57
C PRO A 639 2.52 -41.26 -18.20
N ALA A 640 1.22 -41.11 -18.07
CA ALA A 640 0.58 -40.66 -16.85
C ALA A 640 -0.62 -41.55 -16.53
N THR A 641 -0.74 -41.89 -15.25
CA THR A 641 -1.90 -42.59 -14.70
C THR A 641 -2.49 -41.77 -13.58
N ILE A 642 -3.80 -41.54 -13.64
CA ILE A 642 -4.57 -41.03 -12.50
C ILE A 642 -4.73 -42.19 -11.52
N ASP A 643 -4.04 -42.12 -10.37
CA ASP A 643 -3.99 -43.19 -9.38
C ASP A 643 -4.53 -42.76 -8.00
N GLY A 644 -5.46 -41.81 -8.01
CA GLY A 644 -6.15 -41.30 -6.84
C GLY A 644 -7.54 -40.76 -7.16
N ASN A 645 -8.11 -40.03 -6.21
CA ASN A 645 -9.43 -39.42 -6.33
C ASN A 645 -9.29 -37.90 -6.20
N THR A 646 -10.02 -37.13 -7.01
CA THR A 646 -10.09 -35.67 -6.83
C THR A 646 -10.90 -35.33 -5.58
N GLN A 647 -10.64 -34.18 -4.99
CA GLN A 647 -11.41 -33.70 -3.84
C GLN A 647 -12.90 -33.59 -4.16
N TYR A 648 -13.22 -33.13 -5.37
CA TYR A 648 -14.58 -33.10 -5.90
C TYR A 648 -15.30 -34.45 -5.78
N SER A 649 -14.62 -35.55 -6.10
CA SER A 649 -15.20 -36.89 -6.03
C SER A 649 -15.51 -37.37 -4.60
N GLN A 650 -14.88 -36.76 -3.60
CA GLN A 650 -15.00 -37.12 -2.19
C GLN A 650 -15.97 -36.23 -1.39
N MET A 651 -16.48 -35.14 -1.98
CA MET A 651 -17.27 -34.11 -1.28
C MET A 651 -18.73 -34.48 -0.96
N GLY A 652 -19.20 -35.68 -1.35
CA GLY A 652 -20.50 -36.23 -0.93
C GLY A 652 -21.69 -35.28 -1.14
N GLU A 653 -22.48 -35.05 -0.08
CA GLU A 653 -23.67 -34.18 -0.11
C GLU A 653 -23.35 -32.71 -0.41
N VAL A 654 -22.18 -32.21 0.02
CA VAL A 654 -21.78 -30.82 -0.21
C VAL A 654 -21.64 -30.53 -1.70
N LYS A 655 -21.05 -31.47 -2.46
CA LYS A 655 -21.01 -31.42 -3.92
C LYS A 655 -22.42 -31.42 -4.51
N THR A 656 -23.27 -32.37 -4.13
CA THR A 656 -24.61 -32.49 -4.75
C THR A 656 -25.50 -31.28 -4.45
N ASN A 657 -25.34 -30.66 -3.27
CA ASN A 657 -26.07 -29.46 -2.90
C ASN A 657 -25.62 -28.25 -3.72
N LEU A 658 -24.31 -28.07 -3.93
CA LEU A 658 -23.81 -27.01 -4.81
C LEU A 658 -24.24 -27.21 -6.26
N GLU A 659 -24.16 -28.44 -6.79
CA GLU A 659 -24.62 -28.76 -8.15
C GLU A 659 -26.10 -28.43 -8.35
N ALA A 660 -26.94 -28.75 -7.36
CA ALA A 660 -28.37 -28.43 -7.41
C ALA A 660 -28.63 -26.91 -7.32
N ALA A 661 -27.93 -26.20 -6.45
CA ALA A 661 -28.06 -24.75 -6.30
C ALA A 661 -27.60 -23.99 -7.55
N LEU A 662 -26.49 -24.40 -8.17
CA LEU A 662 -26.00 -23.83 -9.42
C LEU A 662 -26.95 -24.13 -10.58
N ALA A 663 -27.47 -25.36 -10.70
CA ALA A 663 -28.45 -25.70 -11.73
C ALA A 663 -29.76 -24.91 -11.59
N LYS A 664 -30.20 -24.63 -10.36
CA LYS A 664 -31.32 -23.71 -10.10
C LYS A 664 -30.95 -22.29 -10.54
N ALA A 665 -29.78 -21.79 -10.13
CA ALA A 665 -29.29 -20.46 -10.45
C ALA A 665 -29.18 -20.20 -11.96
N ASP A 666 -28.81 -21.20 -12.76
CA ASP A 666 -28.70 -21.10 -14.22
C ASP A 666 -30.05 -20.93 -14.94
N THR A 667 -31.16 -21.22 -14.26
CA THR A 667 -32.50 -21.22 -14.84
C THR A 667 -33.44 -20.17 -14.26
N ILE A 668 -33.02 -19.44 -13.23
CA ILE A 668 -33.84 -18.45 -12.55
C ILE A 668 -34.06 -17.22 -13.46
N ASP A 669 -35.27 -16.67 -13.46
CA ASP A 669 -35.52 -15.35 -14.03
C ASP A 669 -34.94 -14.30 -13.09
N THR A 670 -33.93 -13.57 -13.54
CA THR A 670 -33.26 -12.56 -12.71
C THR A 670 -34.18 -11.42 -12.29
N GLU A 671 -35.27 -11.16 -13.02
CA GLU A 671 -36.29 -10.17 -12.62
C GLU A 671 -37.12 -10.63 -11.41
N GLU A 672 -37.18 -11.94 -11.16
CA GLU A 672 -37.91 -12.56 -10.04
C GLU A 672 -36.97 -12.99 -8.90
N LEU A 673 -35.67 -12.69 -9.00
CA LEU A 673 -34.65 -13.10 -8.01
C LEU A 673 -35.00 -12.60 -6.60
N THR A 674 -35.16 -13.55 -5.67
CA THR A 674 -35.43 -13.25 -4.27
C THR A 674 -34.18 -13.36 -3.39
N MET A 675 -34.25 -12.80 -2.19
CA MET A 675 -33.17 -12.95 -1.19
C MET A 675 -33.03 -14.40 -0.71
N ASP A 676 -34.11 -15.18 -0.70
CA ASP A 676 -34.06 -16.59 -0.32
C ASP A 676 -33.28 -17.41 -1.35
N ASP A 677 -33.43 -17.11 -2.64
CA ASP A 677 -32.63 -17.74 -3.71
C ASP A 677 -31.15 -17.41 -3.57
N TYR A 678 -30.82 -16.15 -3.27
CA TYR A 678 -29.45 -15.73 -3.00
C TYR A 678 -28.86 -16.45 -1.78
N ASN A 679 -29.59 -16.52 -0.68
CA ASN A 679 -29.14 -17.20 0.54
C ASN A 679 -28.97 -18.72 0.34
N GLU A 680 -29.82 -19.35 -0.46
CA GLU A 680 -29.70 -20.78 -0.82
C GLU A 680 -28.40 -21.04 -1.59
N LEU A 681 -28.11 -20.25 -2.62
CA LEU A 681 -26.87 -20.36 -3.38
C LEU A 681 -25.65 -20.05 -2.51
N GLN A 682 -25.71 -18.97 -1.71
CA GLN A 682 -24.63 -18.57 -0.82
C GLN A 682 -24.30 -19.67 0.19
N ALA A 683 -25.32 -20.26 0.83
CA ALA A 683 -25.12 -21.35 1.79
C ALA A 683 -24.46 -22.58 1.14
N ALA A 684 -24.85 -22.93 -0.09
CA ALA A 684 -24.25 -24.05 -0.82
C ALA A 684 -22.79 -23.77 -1.22
N VAL A 685 -22.50 -22.56 -1.72
CA VAL A 685 -21.14 -22.11 -2.08
C VAL A 685 -20.24 -22.07 -0.84
N ASP A 686 -20.70 -21.47 0.26
CA ASP A 686 -19.92 -21.36 1.49
C ASP A 686 -19.67 -22.73 2.12
N ALA A 687 -20.65 -23.65 2.11
CA ALA A 687 -20.47 -25.02 2.57
C ALA A 687 -19.43 -25.77 1.73
N PHE A 688 -19.43 -25.58 0.41
CA PHE A 688 -18.44 -26.18 -0.49
C PHE A 688 -17.05 -25.61 -0.29
N LEU A 689 -16.92 -24.29 -0.15
CA LEU A 689 -15.64 -23.63 0.14
C LEU A 689 -15.10 -24.00 1.52
N ALA A 690 -15.96 -24.17 2.53
CA ALA A 690 -15.54 -24.63 3.84
C ALA A 690 -15.06 -26.09 3.83
N ALA A 691 -15.54 -26.91 2.89
CA ALA A 691 -15.07 -28.27 2.66
C ALA A 691 -13.84 -28.33 1.74
N LEU A 692 -13.52 -27.26 1.02
CA LEU A 692 -12.40 -27.19 0.09
C LEU A 692 -11.08 -26.92 0.83
N VAL A 693 -10.13 -27.83 0.70
CA VAL A 693 -8.80 -27.77 1.31
C VAL A 693 -7.74 -27.73 0.22
N ASP A 694 -6.78 -26.83 0.36
CA ASP A 694 -5.60 -26.77 -0.50
C ASP A 694 -4.47 -27.66 0.07
N PRO A 695 -4.08 -28.76 -0.62
CA PRO A 695 -3.02 -29.65 -0.16
C PRO A 695 -1.60 -29.17 -0.55
N ALA A 696 -1.44 -28.01 -1.21
CA ALA A 696 -0.17 -27.57 -1.77
C ALA A 696 0.97 -27.49 -0.73
N GLU A 697 0.68 -26.98 0.48
CA GLU A 697 1.70 -26.92 1.54
C GLU A 697 2.12 -28.32 1.99
N LEU A 698 1.19 -29.26 2.11
CA LEU A 698 1.51 -30.64 2.46
C LEU A 698 2.33 -31.30 1.35
N ALA A 699 1.95 -31.12 0.09
CA ALA A 699 2.71 -31.63 -1.06
C ALA A 699 4.14 -31.06 -1.10
N SER A 700 4.29 -29.76 -0.82
CA SER A 700 5.59 -29.10 -0.68
C SER A 700 6.40 -29.66 0.49
N THR A 701 5.75 -29.87 1.65
CA THR A 701 6.39 -30.42 2.86
C THR A 701 6.86 -31.86 2.63
N ILE A 702 6.06 -32.70 1.95
CA ILE A 702 6.47 -34.05 1.55
C ILE A 702 7.69 -33.98 0.63
N ASN A 703 7.63 -33.13 -0.40
CA ASN A 703 8.73 -32.99 -1.37
C ASN A 703 10.03 -32.47 -0.74
N ALA A 704 9.96 -31.56 0.22
CA ALA A 704 11.13 -31.04 0.92
C ALA A 704 11.81 -32.11 1.79
N ASN A 705 11.06 -33.10 2.28
CA ASN A 705 11.54 -34.10 3.24
C ASN A 705 11.72 -35.51 2.67
N LYS A 706 11.29 -35.78 1.42
CA LYS A 706 11.38 -37.11 0.77
C LYS A 706 12.78 -37.71 0.74
N ASN A 707 13.78 -36.85 0.78
CA ASN A 707 15.19 -37.22 0.72
C ASN A 707 15.85 -37.26 2.10
N THR A 708 15.20 -36.77 3.17
CA THR A 708 15.82 -36.66 4.50
C THR A 708 16.27 -38.02 5.03
N ALA A 709 15.47 -39.06 4.82
CA ALA A 709 15.82 -40.42 5.23
C ALA A 709 17.03 -41.00 4.48
N GLN A 710 17.32 -40.53 3.26
CA GLN A 710 18.47 -41.01 2.47
C GLN A 710 19.81 -40.62 3.10
N TYR A 711 19.81 -39.60 3.94
CA TYR A 711 20.99 -39.11 4.66
C TYR A 711 21.17 -39.80 6.01
N VAL A 712 20.26 -40.69 6.41
CA VAL A 712 20.41 -41.46 7.64
C VAL A 712 21.32 -42.65 7.37
N VAL A 713 22.39 -42.75 8.14
CA VAL A 713 23.25 -43.95 8.19
C VAL A 713 23.12 -44.59 9.55
N ILE A 714 22.69 -45.86 9.58
CA ILE A 714 22.60 -46.63 10.82
C ILE A 714 24.00 -47.03 11.29
N GLY A 715 24.30 -46.74 12.55
CA GLY A 715 25.58 -47.09 13.16
C GLY A 715 25.74 -46.47 14.54
N THR A 716 26.94 -46.55 15.09
CA THR A 716 27.27 -46.11 16.46
C THR A 716 28.17 -44.89 16.49
N ASN A 717 28.69 -44.44 15.35
CA ASN A 717 29.64 -43.32 15.32
C ASN A 717 28.91 -41.98 15.41
N PRO A 718 29.55 -40.93 15.93
CA PRO A 718 29.00 -39.58 15.90
C PRO A 718 28.52 -39.17 14.50
N GLY A 719 27.33 -38.57 14.42
CA GLY A 719 26.70 -38.22 13.13
C GLY A 719 26.01 -39.38 12.40
N GLN A 720 26.12 -40.62 12.91
CA GLN A 720 25.27 -41.76 12.53
C GLN A 720 24.12 -41.90 13.54
N TRP A 721 23.23 -42.87 13.31
CA TRP A 721 22.07 -43.05 14.17
C TRP A 721 21.85 -44.50 14.60
N ALA A 722 21.28 -44.71 15.80
CA ALA A 722 20.96 -46.02 16.31
C ALA A 722 19.84 -46.73 15.51
N GLU A 723 19.86 -48.06 15.49
CA GLU A 723 18.84 -48.87 14.81
C GLU A 723 17.42 -48.55 15.32
N GLY A 724 16.44 -48.47 14.43
CA GLY A 724 15.05 -48.14 14.77
C GLY A 724 14.79 -46.66 15.13
N SER A 725 15.79 -45.80 15.08
CA SER A 725 15.67 -44.41 15.56
C SER A 725 15.28 -43.39 14.46
N ASN A 726 15.21 -43.81 13.19
CA ASN A 726 15.45 -42.90 12.06
C ASN A 726 14.68 -43.26 10.81
N GLY A 727 14.57 -42.32 9.87
CA GLY A 727 14.34 -42.54 8.44
C GLY A 727 13.02 -43.22 8.08
N ASP A 728 12.86 -44.49 8.46
CA ASP A 728 11.69 -45.33 8.21
C ASP A 728 10.40 -44.76 8.80
N ALA A 729 10.47 -44.15 10.01
CA ALA A 729 9.31 -43.48 10.59
C ALA A 729 8.88 -42.27 9.75
N LEU A 730 9.85 -41.49 9.26
CA LEU A 730 9.59 -40.37 8.37
C LEU A 730 9.10 -40.84 6.99
N ASN A 731 9.75 -41.84 6.38
CA ASN A 731 9.34 -42.43 5.10
C ASN A 731 7.93 -42.98 5.18
N LYS A 732 7.60 -43.73 6.24
CA LYS A 732 6.25 -44.23 6.47
C LYS A 732 5.25 -43.08 6.60
N LEU A 733 5.59 -42.03 7.35
CA LEU A 733 4.73 -40.86 7.52
C LEU A 733 4.54 -40.11 6.19
N LEU A 734 5.60 -39.98 5.38
CA LEU A 734 5.56 -39.40 4.04
C LEU A 734 4.70 -40.24 3.10
N ASP A 735 4.82 -41.57 3.14
CA ASP A 735 3.99 -42.49 2.37
C ASP A 735 2.52 -42.41 2.77
N GLU A 736 2.23 -42.33 4.08
CA GLU A 736 0.88 -42.14 4.62
C GLU A 736 0.29 -40.79 4.20
N ALA A 737 1.09 -39.71 4.27
CA ALA A 737 0.70 -38.37 3.83
C ALA A 737 0.49 -38.31 2.31
N GLN A 738 1.33 -38.99 1.52
CA GLN A 738 1.20 -39.08 0.07
C GLN A 738 -0.02 -39.89 -0.33
N ALA A 739 -0.30 -41.01 0.35
CA ALA A 739 -1.52 -41.78 0.16
C ALA A 739 -2.77 -40.97 0.57
N TYR A 740 -2.65 -40.15 1.61
CA TYR A 740 -3.70 -39.23 2.02
C TYR A 740 -4.00 -38.17 0.95
N ILE A 741 -2.96 -37.54 0.38
CA ILE A 741 -3.10 -36.67 -0.79
C ILE A 741 -3.78 -37.43 -1.94
N LYS A 742 -3.34 -38.65 -2.26
CA LYS A 742 -3.95 -39.44 -3.34
C LYS A 742 -5.42 -39.80 -3.10
N SER A 743 -5.88 -39.80 -1.85
CA SER A 743 -7.27 -40.11 -1.52
C SER A 743 -8.26 -39.01 -1.91
N GLY A 744 -7.83 -37.76 -2.09
CA GLY A 744 -8.70 -36.60 -2.32
C GLY A 744 -9.57 -36.19 -1.12
N ALA A 745 -9.60 -36.96 -0.03
CA ALA A 745 -10.49 -36.74 1.11
C ALA A 745 -9.85 -35.82 2.16
N TYR A 746 -9.54 -34.59 1.75
CA TYR A 746 -8.80 -33.64 2.54
C TYR A 746 -9.63 -33.03 3.68
N THR A 747 -8.98 -32.75 4.80
CA THR A 747 -9.51 -31.95 5.92
C THR A 747 -8.38 -31.07 6.42
N HIS A 748 -8.68 -29.82 6.80
CA HIS A 748 -7.69 -28.89 7.37
C HIS A 748 -6.92 -29.54 8.53
N GLU A 749 -7.65 -30.17 9.46
CA GLU A 749 -7.05 -30.83 10.64
C GLU A 749 -6.00 -31.89 10.26
N LYS A 750 -6.30 -32.79 9.31
CA LYS A 750 -5.35 -33.84 8.93
C LYS A 750 -4.18 -33.31 8.12
N THR A 751 -4.43 -32.37 7.21
CA THR A 751 -3.37 -31.72 6.42
C THR A 751 -2.37 -31.02 7.34
N ASP A 752 -2.85 -30.18 8.27
CA ASP A 752 -2.02 -29.47 9.24
C ASP A 752 -1.27 -30.44 10.16
N ASN A 753 -1.94 -31.52 10.57
CA ASN A 753 -1.34 -32.54 11.42
C ASN A 753 -0.20 -33.29 10.71
N TYR A 754 -0.36 -33.70 9.45
CA TYR A 754 0.73 -34.30 8.69
C TYR A 754 1.89 -33.33 8.49
N ILE A 755 1.63 -32.05 8.16
CA ILE A 755 2.68 -31.03 8.02
C ILE A 755 3.49 -30.93 9.33
N ALA A 756 2.81 -30.81 10.47
CA ALA A 756 3.44 -30.70 11.77
C ALA A 756 4.24 -31.96 12.14
N GLN A 757 3.67 -33.16 11.92
CA GLN A 757 4.34 -34.42 12.23
C GLN A 757 5.57 -34.64 11.34
N ILE A 758 5.50 -34.32 10.04
CA ILE A 758 6.62 -34.48 9.11
C ILE A 758 7.77 -33.57 9.54
N LYS A 759 7.49 -32.28 9.79
CA LYS A 759 8.50 -31.31 10.25
C LYS A 759 9.14 -31.74 11.57
N ALA A 760 8.33 -32.05 12.58
CA ALA A 760 8.82 -32.47 13.88
C ALA A 760 9.64 -33.78 13.81
N THR A 761 9.22 -34.74 12.98
CA THR A 761 9.96 -36.00 12.80
C THR A 761 11.29 -35.76 12.07
N ALA A 762 11.30 -34.92 11.03
CA ALA A 762 12.52 -34.56 10.30
C ALA A 762 13.54 -33.83 11.19
N ASP A 763 13.09 -32.85 11.99
CA ASP A 763 13.94 -32.14 12.95
C ASP A 763 14.48 -33.10 14.02
N GLY A 764 13.61 -33.95 14.57
CA GLY A 764 13.97 -34.93 15.59
C GLY A 764 14.99 -35.98 15.10
N ILE A 765 15.00 -36.31 13.80
CA ILE A 765 16.03 -37.20 13.23
C ILE A 765 17.40 -36.58 13.47
N MET A 766 17.65 -35.33 13.08
CA MET A 766 18.99 -34.73 13.19
C MET A 766 19.49 -34.65 14.65
N GLU A 767 18.58 -34.39 15.60
CA GLU A 767 18.91 -34.35 17.04
C GLU A 767 19.23 -35.72 17.65
N SER A 768 18.64 -36.79 17.09
CA SER A 768 18.80 -38.16 17.57
C SER A 768 20.10 -38.85 17.11
N ALA A 769 20.89 -38.17 16.26
CA ALA A 769 22.19 -38.68 15.85
C ALA A 769 23.09 -38.92 17.08
N ASN A 770 23.90 -39.97 17.02
CA ASN A 770 24.89 -40.26 18.05
C ASN A 770 25.82 -39.04 18.20
N LYS A 771 26.13 -38.69 19.45
CA LYS A 771 26.97 -37.56 19.81
C LYS A 771 28.38 -38.05 20.12
N VAL A 772 29.34 -37.12 20.11
CA VAL A 772 30.66 -37.39 20.69
C VAL A 772 30.53 -37.62 22.20
N GLU A 773 31.29 -38.57 22.73
CA GLU A 773 31.35 -38.90 24.15
C GLU A 773 32.57 -38.22 24.77
N THR A 774 32.37 -37.48 25.86
CA THR A 774 33.45 -36.78 26.55
C THR A 774 34.53 -37.76 27.00
N GLY A 775 35.79 -37.44 26.68
CA GLY A 775 36.97 -38.21 27.09
C GLY A 775 37.30 -39.42 26.21
N LYS A 776 36.41 -39.84 25.30
CA LYS A 776 36.65 -40.94 24.35
C LYS A 776 37.56 -40.48 23.21
N TRP A 777 38.43 -41.38 22.74
CA TRP A 777 39.35 -41.13 21.64
C TRP A 777 38.68 -41.41 20.29
N TYR A 778 38.88 -40.50 19.35
CA TYR A 778 38.33 -40.52 18.00
C TYR A 778 39.41 -40.17 16.97
N SER A 779 39.27 -40.71 15.78
CA SER A 779 39.91 -40.21 14.57
C SER A 779 38.95 -39.27 13.83
N ILE A 780 39.51 -38.30 13.11
CA ILE A 780 38.76 -37.37 12.26
C ILE A 780 39.19 -37.61 10.82
N ARG A 781 38.25 -37.90 9.93
CA ARG A 781 38.54 -38.34 8.56
C ARG A 781 37.72 -37.57 7.53
N PHE A 782 38.32 -37.33 6.37
CA PHE A 782 37.63 -36.79 5.21
C PHE A 782 36.78 -37.87 4.49
N ASP A 783 35.81 -37.44 3.71
CA ASP A 783 34.90 -38.34 2.99
C ASP A 783 35.59 -39.12 1.85
N THR A 784 34.92 -40.16 1.35
CA THR A 784 35.43 -41.04 0.30
C THR A 784 35.01 -40.58 -1.09
N GLU A 785 35.78 -41.00 -2.11
CA GLU A 785 35.45 -40.70 -3.51
C GLU A 785 34.13 -41.36 -3.93
N GLU A 786 33.85 -42.57 -3.42
CA GLU A 786 32.61 -43.32 -3.71
C GLU A 786 31.36 -42.52 -3.34
N ASN A 787 31.38 -41.80 -2.21
CA ASN A 787 30.25 -40.94 -1.83
C ASN A 787 30.09 -39.75 -2.78
N TYR A 788 31.19 -39.12 -3.21
CA TYR A 788 31.14 -38.03 -4.18
C TYR A 788 30.56 -38.50 -5.52
N ASP A 789 30.93 -39.68 -6.00
CA ASP A 789 30.40 -40.26 -7.24
C ASP A 789 28.94 -40.66 -7.10
N LYS A 790 28.57 -41.31 -5.99
CA LYS A 790 27.20 -41.75 -5.72
C LYS A 790 26.20 -40.59 -5.70
N TYR A 791 26.60 -39.44 -5.16
CA TYR A 791 25.72 -38.27 -5.00
C TYR A 791 25.99 -37.15 -6.01
N GLY A 792 26.92 -37.35 -6.97
CA GLY A 792 27.22 -36.40 -8.03
C GLY A 792 27.81 -35.07 -7.54
N TRP A 793 28.61 -35.08 -6.47
CA TRP A 793 29.16 -33.86 -5.88
C TRP A 793 30.39 -33.33 -6.63
N PRO A 794 30.62 -32.00 -6.66
CA PRO A 794 31.78 -31.41 -7.34
C PRO A 794 33.12 -31.82 -6.69
N LYS A 795 34.08 -32.32 -7.49
CA LYS A 795 35.40 -32.78 -7.01
C LYS A 795 36.51 -31.70 -7.03
N GLY A 796 36.24 -30.51 -7.58
CA GLY A 796 37.27 -29.50 -7.89
C GLY A 796 38.08 -28.98 -6.69
N ASN A 797 37.50 -28.97 -5.49
CA ASN A 797 38.16 -28.52 -4.25
C ASN A 797 38.67 -29.69 -3.39
N VAL A 798 38.76 -30.88 -3.95
CA VAL A 798 39.20 -32.11 -3.26
C VAL A 798 40.46 -32.69 -3.91
N VAL A 799 40.57 -32.54 -5.23
CA VAL A 799 41.67 -33.07 -6.03
C VAL A 799 42.91 -32.17 -5.95
N ASN A 800 44.06 -32.73 -5.56
CA ASN A 800 45.34 -32.01 -5.46
C ASN A 800 46.42 -32.66 -6.34
N THR A 801 47.05 -31.89 -7.21
CA THR A 801 48.11 -32.42 -8.09
C THR A 801 49.45 -32.64 -7.39
N THR A 802 49.65 -32.08 -6.20
CA THR A 802 50.92 -32.06 -5.48
C THR A 802 50.96 -33.09 -4.34
N LEU A 803 49.90 -33.17 -3.53
CA LEU A 803 49.83 -34.04 -2.35
C LEU A 803 48.91 -35.27 -2.50
N GLY A 804 48.24 -35.41 -3.65
CA GLY A 804 47.19 -36.41 -3.86
C GLY A 804 45.82 -35.93 -3.37
N ASP A 805 44.75 -36.69 -3.56
CA ASP A 805 43.40 -36.23 -3.21
C ASP A 805 43.12 -36.34 -1.70
N LEU A 806 42.17 -35.54 -1.20
CA LEU A 806 41.78 -35.60 0.23
C LEU A 806 40.99 -36.86 0.61
N TYR A 807 40.49 -37.63 -0.36
CA TYR A 807 39.54 -38.71 -0.13
C TYR A 807 40.06 -39.74 0.88
N GLY A 808 39.30 -39.97 1.95
CA GLY A 808 39.63 -40.96 2.98
C GLY A 808 40.79 -40.59 3.91
N ASN A 809 41.45 -39.44 3.74
CA ASN A 809 42.58 -39.05 4.57
C ASN A 809 42.17 -38.72 6.02
N TYR A 810 43.06 -39.03 6.96
CA TYR A 810 42.88 -38.80 8.40
C TYR A 810 43.62 -37.55 8.87
N LEU A 811 43.00 -36.84 9.82
CA LEU A 811 43.62 -35.71 10.47
C LEU A 811 44.75 -36.18 11.40
N ILE A 812 45.95 -35.66 11.19
CA ILE A 812 47.12 -35.89 12.04
C ILE A 812 47.95 -34.60 12.19
N PRO A 813 48.80 -34.50 13.22
CA PRO A 813 49.89 -33.53 13.25
C PRO A 813 50.97 -33.94 12.23
N ALA A 814 51.25 -33.10 11.24
CA ALA A 814 52.22 -33.44 10.19
C ALA A 814 52.91 -32.21 9.58
N ASN A 815 54.13 -32.41 9.09
CA ASN A 815 54.86 -31.42 8.31
C ASN A 815 54.70 -31.68 6.81
N GLN A 816 54.62 -30.59 6.04
CA GLN A 816 54.76 -30.67 4.59
C GLN A 816 56.23 -30.60 4.21
N VAL A 817 56.76 -31.69 3.68
CA VAL A 817 58.17 -31.82 3.30
C VAL A 817 58.28 -31.82 1.78
N THR A 818 59.28 -31.13 1.25
CA THR A 818 59.63 -31.15 -0.18
C THR A 818 61.03 -31.73 -0.35
N GLU A 819 61.11 -32.92 -0.94
CA GLU A 819 62.37 -33.59 -1.25
C GLU A 819 62.48 -33.78 -2.76
N GLY A 820 63.41 -33.04 -3.39
CA GLY A 820 63.54 -33.03 -4.85
C GLY A 820 62.32 -32.41 -5.52
N GLU A 821 61.62 -33.17 -6.37
CA GLU A 821 60.39 -32.76 -7.06
C GLU A 821 59.11 -33.25 -6.34
N GLU A 822 59.23 -34.10 -5.31
CA GLU A 822 58.08 -34.63 -4.57
C GLU A 822 57.78 -33.80 -3.32
N THR A 823 56.49 -33.59 -3.07
CA THR A 823 55.99 -33.00 -1.83
C THR A 823 55.10 -34.04 -1.16
N PHE A 824 55.29 -34.27 0.14
CA PHE A 824 54.48 -35.21 0.91
C PHE A 824 54.27 -34.74 2.34
N LEU A 825 53.36 -35.39 3.05
CA LEU A 825 53.11 -35.16 4.46
C LEU A 825 53.88 -36.18 5.30
N GLN A 826 54.62 -35.69 6.28
CA GLN A 826 55.40 -36.49 7.22
C GLN A 826 54.80 -36.36 8.63
N GLY A 827 54.28 -37.47 9.16
CA GLY A 827 53.88 -37.59 10.57
C GLY A 827 55.08 -37.82 11.51
N TYR A 828 54.80 -37.98 12.81
CA TYR A 828 55.81 -38.04 13.88
C TYR A 828 55.93 -39.42 14.51
N ASP A 829 57.13 -40.00 14.55
CA ASP A 829 57.33 -41.37 15.07
C ASP A 829 56.99 -41.51 16.57
N ALA A 830 57.11 -40.45 17.36
CA ALA A 830 56.73 -40.41 18.77
C ALA A 830 55.84 -39.20 19.09
N LEU A 831 54.89 -39.36 20.02
CA LEU A 831 54.03 -38.26 20.49
C LEU A 831 54.85 -37.12 21.12
N ASP A 832 55.97 -37.46 21.74
CA ASP A 832 56.86 -36.51 22.41
C ASP A 832 57.63 -35.61 21.43
N ASP A 833 57.56 -35.86 20.12
CA ASP A 833 58.16 -35.01 19.09
C ASP A 833 57.17 -33.95 18.58
N ILE A 834 55.91 -34.00 19.02
CA ILE A 834 54.85 -33.07 18.64
C ILE A 834 54.92 -31.84 19.56
N CYS A 835 55.41 -30.73 19.02
CA CYS A 835 55.59 -29.47 19.76
C CYS A 835 54.41 -28.50 19.63
N ILE A 836 54.38 -27.48 20.50
CA ILE A 836 53.47 -26.33 20.36
C ILE A 836 53.65 -25.66 18.99
N GLY A 837 52.54 -25.36 18.32
CA GLY A 837 52.50 -24.77 16.98
C GLY A 837 52.41 -25.80 15.85
N GLN A 838 52.33 -27.10 16.17
CA GLN A 838 52.27 -28.14 15.14
C GLN A 838 51.00 -28.03 14.29
N GLU A 839 51.16 -27.93 12.97
CA GLU A 839 50.06 -27.88 12.02
C GLU A 839 49.32 -29.22 11.90
N LEU A 840 48.00 -29.11 11.75
CA LEU A 840 47.11 -30.25 11.55
C LEU A 840 46.74 -30.40 10.07
N ARG A 841 46.92 -31.62 9.54
CA ARG A 841 46.76 -31.92 8.11
C ARG A 841 46.08 -33.27 7.90
N PHE A 842 45.38 -33.41 6.79
CA PHE A 842 44.75 -34.66 6.36
C PHE A 842 45.74 -35.50 5.54
N ALA A 843 46.24 -36.57 6.13
CA ALA A 843 47.21 -37.48 5.51
C ALA A 843 46.59 -38.84 5.18
N ASP A 844 47.13 -39.47 4.14
CA ASP A 844 46.81 -40.85 3.78
C ASP A 844 47.21 -41.81 4.92
N GLU A 845 46.38 -42.83 5.17
CA GLU A 845 46.60 -43.82 6.23
C GLU A 845 47.99 -44.50 6.14
N GLN A 846 48.52 -44.69 4.93
CA GLN A 846 49.85 -45.28 4.70
C GLN A 846 51.00 -44.43 5.22
N ARG A 847 50.75 -43.15 5.53
CA ARG A 847 51.72 -42.19 6.08
C ARG A 847 51.62 -42.08 7.61
N ILE A 848 50.72 -42.85 8.24
CA ILE A 848 50.49 -42.85 9.68
C ILE A 848 51.23 -44.04 10.29
N ASN A 849 52.24 -43.73 11.09
CA ASN A 849 53.10 -44.76 11.68
C ASN A 849 52.51 -45.35 12.98
N ASN A 850 51.60 -44.62 13.63
CA ASN A 850 51.02 -44.96 14.93
C ASN A 850 49.59 -44.40 15.04
N VAL A 851 48.65 -45.21 15.51
CA VAL A 851 47.24 -44.82 15.73
C VAL A 851 47.11 -43.65 16.73
N ASP A 852 48.09 -43.48 17.62
CA ASP A 852 48.12 -42.38 18.57
C ASP A 852 48.22 -41.00 17.88
N GLN A 853 48.74 -40.93 16.65
CA GLN A 853 48.81 -39.70 15.85
C GLN A 853 47.45 -39.21 15.34
N MET A 854 46.48 -40.12 15.21
CA MET A 854 45.11 -39.78 14.77
C MET A 854 44.15 -39.63 15.96
N ALA A 855 44.63 -39.74 17.20
CA ALA A 855 43.79 -39.78 18.39
C ALA A 855 43.48 -38.37 18.95
N PHE A 856 42.22 -37.95 18.78
CA PHE A 856 41.65 -36.74 19.34
C PHE A 856 40.52 -37.09 20.31
N ARG A 857 40.41 -36.39 21.44
CA ARG A 857 39.28 -36.51 22.37
C ARG A 857 38.57 -35.19 22.56
N PHE A 858 37.28 -35.28 22.83
CA PHE A 858 36.42 -34.14 23.12
C PHE A 858 36.32 -33.97 24.65
N VAL A 859 36.70 -32.80 25.16
CA VAL A 859 36.65 -32.45 26.58
C VAL A 859 35.52 -31.45 26.79
N ALA A 860 34.46 -31.83 27.50
CA ALA A 860 33.28 -30.98 27.65
C ALA A 860 33.55 -29.74 28.52
N VAL A 861 33.00 -28.61 28.07
CA VAL A 861 33.06 -27.29 28.72
C VAL A 861 31.65 -26.77 29.05
N GLY A 862 30.62 -27.53 28.67
CA GLY A 862 29.20 -27.28 28.85
C GLY A 862 28.38 -28.40 28.20
N ASP A 863 27.10 -28.16 27.93
CA ASP A 863 26.20 -29.20 27.41
C ASP A 863 26.45 -29.59 25.93
N THR A 864 26.99 -28.67 25.12
CA THR A 864 27.22 -28.89 23.67
C THR A 864 28.62 -28.51 23.18
N ALA A 865 29.42 -27.86 24.04
CA ALA A 865 30.69 -27.26 23.66
C ALA A 865 31.88 -28.04 24.22
N PHE A 866 32.92 -28.18 23.40
CA PHE A 866 34.09 -29.03 23.66
C PHE A 866 35.40 -28.30 23.37
N TYR A 867 36.42 -28.60 24.17
CA TYR A 867 37.82 -28.49 23.72
C TYR A 867 38.18 -29.79 22.99
N ILE A 868 38.96 -29.68 21.91
CA ILE A 868 39.47 -30.86 21.20
C ILE A 868 40.95 -31.02 21.58
N GLN A 869 41.29 -32.14 22.21
CA GLN A 869 42.64 -32.45 22.67
C GLN A 869 43.23 -33.60 21.86
N HIS A 870 44.44 -33.41 21.34
CA HIS A 870 45.22 -34.46 20.73
C HIS A 870 45.97 -35.28 21.80
N LYS A 871 46.31 -36.53 21.50
CA LYS A 871 46.93 -37.45 22.46
C LYS A 871 48.31 -37.03 22.98
N SER A 872 49.00 -36.14 22.25
CA SER A 872 50.22 -35.47 22.75
C SER A 872 49.98 -34.52 23.93
N GLY A 873 48.74 -34.35 24.38
CA GLY A 873 48.37 -33.44 25.48
C GLY A 873 48.04 -32.02 25.02
N LEU A 874 48.39 -31.66 23.78
CA LEU A 874 48.09 -30.36 23.19
C LEU A 874 46.64 -30.27 22.69
N TYR A 875 46.12 -29.04 22.64
CA TYR A 875 44.77 -28.73 22.23
C TYR A 875 44.73 -28.09 20.84
N MET A 876 43.67 -28.36 20.09
CA MET A 876 43.39 -27.69 18.83
C MET A 876 42.97 -26.24 19.10
N ALA A 877 43.65 -25.28 18.47
CA ALA A 877 43.30 -23.86 18.56
C ALA A 877 42.13 -23.50 17.62
N SER A 878 41.39 -22.43 17.94
CA SER A 878 40.46 -21.78 17.01
C SER A 878 41.09 -20.50 16.45
N MET A 879 41.34 -20.45 15.13
CA MET A 879 41.98 -19.31 14.48
C MET A 879 41.10 -18.68 13.39
N ASN A 880 41.57 -17.55 12.87
CA ASN A 880 41.00 -16.82 11.74
C ASN A 880 40.72 -17.72 10.52
N ARG A 881 39.68 -17.36 9.77
CA ARG A 881 39.18 -18.09 8.61
C ARG A 881 40.27 -18.31 7.56
N GLY A 882 40.43 -19.56 7.12
CA GLY A 882 41.37 -19.96 6.06
C GLY A 882 42.84 -20.14 6.50
N ASN A 883 43.17 -19.93 7.78
CA ASN A 883 44.49 -20.24 8.31
C ASN A 883 44.56 -21.70 8.80
N THR A 884 45.72 -22.34 8.63
CA THR A 884 45.98 -23.69 9.13
C THR A 884 45.88 -23.73 10.65
N LEU A 885 45.08 -24.66 11.18
CA LEU A 885 44.95 -24.89 12.61
C LEU A 885 46.17 -25.63 13.14
N THR A 886 46.59 -25.24 14.33
CA THR A 886 47.75 -25.80 15.01
C THR A 886 47.37 -26.34 16.39
N LEU A 887 48.20 -27.24 16.91
CA LEU A 887 48.16 -27.70 18.29
C LEU A 887 48.88 -26.72 19.23
N GLY A 888 48.30 -26.46 20.40
CA GLY A 888 48.85 -25.53 21.39
C GLY A 888 48.27 -25.72 22.79
N LEU A 889 48.64 -24.81 23.71
CA LEU A 889 48.17 -24.81 25.10
C LEU A 889 46.91 -23.94 25.32
N THR A 890 46.51 -23.20 24.29
CA THR A 890 45.26 -22.41 24.28
C THR A 890 44.26 -23.13 23.37
N PRO A 891 43.21 -23.76 23.92
CA PRO A 891 42.21 -24.45 23.12
C PRO A 891 41.31 -23.47 22.37
N GLY A 892 40.73 -23.92 21.26
CA GLY A 892 39.51 -23.35 20.69
C GLY A 892 38.25 -23.98 21.31
N LEU A 893 37.10 -23.31 21.18
CA LEU A 893 35.82 -23.86 21.60
C LEU A 893 35.06 -24.41 20.38
N PHE A 894 34.52 -25.63 20.49
CA PHE A 894 33.88 -26.29 19.37
C PHE A 894 32.52 -26.90 19.71
N ASP A 895 31.56 -26.81 18.79
CA ASP A 895 30.29 -27.55 18.84
C ASP A 895 30.22 -28.57 17.71
N VAL A 896 29.70 -29.76 18.00
CA VAL A 896 29.59 -30.84 17.02
C VAL A 896 28.11 -31.08 16.70
N LYS A 897 27.75 -30.99 15.42
CA LYS A 897 26.39 -31.25 14.93
C LYS A 897 26.39 -32.25 13.78
N ALA A 898 25.42 -33.16 13.76
CA ALA A 898 25.23 -34.05 12.62
C ALA A 898 24.80 -33.27 11.37
N CYS A 899 25.24 -33.72 10.19
CA CYS A 899 24.84 -33.11 8.90
C CYS A 899 24.37 -34.13 7.85
N GLY A 900 24.33 -35.42 8.19
CA GLY A 900 23.91 -36.49 7.28
C GLY A 900 25.05 -37.42 6.89
N LEU A 901 24.70 -38.60 6.38
CA LEU A 901 25.60 -39.64 5.87
C LEU A 901 26.70 -40.09 6.85
N GLY A 902 26.43 -40.01 8.15
CA GLY A 902 27.42 -40.34 9.18
C GLY A 902 28.45 -39.23 9.43
N LYS A 903 28.26 -38.05 8.84
CA LYS A 903 29.16 -36.90 8.97
C LYS A 903 28.65 -35.89 9.98
N VAL A 904 29.60 -35.10 10.48
CA VAL A 904 29.36 -33.97 11.37
C VAL A 904 29.98 -32.69 10.83
N LEU A 905 29.45 -31.57 11.31
CA LEU A 905 30.05 -30.26 11.21
C LEU A 905 30.58 -29.89 12.60
N VAL A 906 31.82 -29.39 12.65
CA VAL A 906 32.44 -28.92 13.89
C VAL A 906 32.59 -27.41 13.84
N HIS A 907 31.70 -26.69 14.51
CA HIS A 907 31.64 -25.23 14.55
C HIS A 907 32.72 -24.70 15.50
N ALA A 908 33.51 -23.71 15.08
CA ALA A 908 34.55 -23.09 15.88
C ALA A 908 34.11 -21.72 16.44
N ARG A 909 34.34 -21.51 17.73
CA ARG A 909 34.05 -20.28 18.49
C ARG A 909 35.27 -19.88 19.32
N ASN A 910 35.32 -18.62 19.75
CA ASN A 910 36.35 -18.18 20.70
C ASN A 910 36.10 -18.78 22.09
N LEU A 911 37.07 -18.66 23.01
CA LEU A 911 36.96 -19.19 24.37
C LEU A 911 35.86 -18.55 25.23
N LYS A 912 35.29 -17.42 24.80
CA LYS A 912 34.11 -16.79 25.42
C LYS A 912 32.79 -17.36 24.90
N GLY A 913 32.82 -18.23 23.90
CA GLY A 913 31.65 -18.76 23.21
C GLY A 913 31.03 -17.82 22.18
N GLU A 914 31.75 -16.76 21.80
CA GLU A 914 31.35 -15.81 20.77
C GLU A 914 31.81 -16.27 19.39
N GLU A 915 31.07 -15.87 18.35
CA GLU A 915 31.44 -16.13 16.96
C GLU A 915 32.74 -15.39 16.60
N LEU A 916 33.60 -16.05 15.83
CA LEU A 916 34.85 -15.46 15.33
C LEU A 916 34.61 -14.49 14.16
N TYR A 917 33.45 -14.60 13.47
CA TYR A 917 33.05 -13.80 12.32
C TYR A 917 31.53 -13.59 12.31
N ASP A 918 31.04 -12.66 11.48
CA ASP A 918 29.60 -12.43 11.27
C ASP A 918 28.87 -13.70 10.77
N GLU A 919 29.57 -14.56 10.03
CA GLU A 919 29.07 -15.86 9.60
C GLU A 919 29.78 -16.98 10.37
N PRO A 920 29.04 -17.99 10.89
CA PRO A 920 29.63 -19.12 11.59
C PRO A 920 30.65 -19.88 10.73
N ILE A 921 31.78 -20.24 11.34
CA ILE A 921 32.86 -20.97 10.68
C ILE A 921 33.02 -22.39 11.25
N TYR A 922 33.37 -23.34 10.40
CA TYR A 922 33.47 -24.76 10.72
C TYR A 922 34.84 -25.28 10.37
N LEU A 923 35.30 -26.32 11.08
CA LEU A 923 36.48 -27.09 10.69
C LEU A 923 36.33 -27.57 9.24
N HIS A 924 37.38 -27.39 8.45
CA HIS A 924 37.33 -27.54 7.00
C HIS A 924 38.63 -28.15 6.48
N ALA A 925 38.54 -29.20 5.67
CA ALA A 925 39.69 -29.78 4.99
C ALA A 925 40.03 -28.98 3.73
N GLN A 926 41.10 -28.19 3.79
CA GLN A 926 41.53 -27.39 2.64
C GLN A 926 42.38 -28.23 1.69
N ASN A 927 42.08 -28.16 0.40
CA ASN A 927 42.90 -28.78 -0.64
C ASN A 927 44.37 -28.31 -0.59
N ALA A 928 44.61 -27.01 -0.39
CA ALA A 928 45.95 -26.47 -0.27
C ALA A 928 46.65 -27.02 0.99
N GLY A 929 47.74 -27.76 0.80
CA GLY A 929 48.52 -28.36 1.88
C GLY A 929 47.81 -29.48 2.65
N HIS A 930 46.60 -29.87 2.24
CA HIS A 930 45.71 -30.73 3.04
C HIS A 930 45.49 -30.20 4.46
N ALA A 931 45.56 -28.88 4.64
CA ALA A 931 45.50 -28.25 5.94
C ALA A 931 44.09 -28.32 6.52
N LEU A 932 43.98 -28.56 7.83
CA LEU A 932 42.77 -28.25 8.56
C LEU A 932 42.69 -26.73 8.75
N VAL A 933 41.62 -26.11 8.28
CA VAL A 933 41.35 -24.67 8.44
C VAL A 933 39.93 -24.47 8.99
N THR A 934 39.53 -23.21 9.17
CA THR A 934 38.12 -22.84 9.41
C THR A 934 37.50 -22.17 8.19
N TRP A 935 36.25 -22.52 7.84
CA TRP A 935 35.52 -21.96 6.69
C TRP A 935 34.00 -21.92 6.90
N ASN A 936 33.30 -21.04 6.18
CA ASN A 936 31.83 -20.85 6.29
C ASN A 936 31.05 -21.79 5.34
N ALA A 937 31.20 -23.11 5.50
CA ALA A 937 30.47 -24.09 4.69
C ALA A 937 29.78 -25.13 5.56
N THR A 938 28.50 -25.38 5.29
CA THR A 938 27.63 -26.29 6.06
C THR A 938 27.00 -27.39 5.21
N ASP A 939 27.17 -27.35 3.89
CA ASP A 939 26.60 -28.37 3.01
C ASP A 939 27.26 -29.74 3.27
N ILE A 940 26.48 -30.81 3.19
CA ILE A 940 26.97 -32.20 3.34
C ILE A 940 28.04 -32.60 2.30
N ALA A 941 28.05 -31.90 1.16
CA ALA A 941 29.02 -32.02 0.08
C ALA A 941 30.27 -31.14 0.26
N SER A 942 30.29 -30.28 1.30
CA SER A 942 31.41 -29.39 1.54
C SER A 942 32.56 -30.09 2.25
N ASN A 943 33.77 -29.54 2.15
CA ASN A 943 34.93 -30.08 2.87
C ASN A 943 34.89 -29.83 4.40
N SER A 944 33.81 -29.23 4.92
CA SER A 944 33.58 -29.07 6.35
C SER A 944 32.81 -30.24 6.97
N ALA A 945 32.19 -31.09 6.14
CA ALA A 945 31.46 -32.27 6.60
C ALA A 945 32.45 -33.44 6.78
N LEU A 946 32.76 -33.78 8.03
CA LEU A 946 33.82 -34.72 8.40
C LEU A 946 33.25 -35.95 9.12
N PHE A 947 33.95 -37.08 9.03
CA PHE A 947 33.67 -38.25 9.87
C PHE A 947 34.42 -38.14 11.19
N ILE A 948 33.76 -38.52 12.28
CA ILE A 948 34.38 -38.71 13.60
C ILE A 948 34.14 -40.17 13.99
N GLU A 949 35.22 -40.94 14.14
CA GLU A 949 35.15 -42.39 14.28
C GLU A 949 35.91 -42.83 15.55
N PRO A 950 35.29 -43.60 16.45
CA PRO A 950 35.92 -43.98 17.71
C PRO A 950 37.14 -44.87 17.46
N ILE A 951 38.22 -44.62 18.19
CA ILE A 951 39.41 -45.47 18.21
C ILE A 951 39.26 -46.47 19.36
N SER A 952 39.54 -47.75 19.11
CA SER A 952 39.54 -48.76 20.17
C SER A 952 40.69 -48.50 21.13
N GLU A 953 40.42 -48.52 22.44
CA GLU A 953 41.47 -48.42 23.46
C GLU A 953 42.52 -49.53 23.36
N SER A 954 42.18 -50.69 22.75
CA SER A 954 43.14 -51.76 22.48
C SER A 954 44.18 -51.43 21.41
N ASP A 955 43.87 -50.47 20.54
CA ASP A 955 44.69 -50.12 19.37
C ASP A 955 45.64 -48.97 19.70
N LEU A 956 45.38 -48.27 20.82
CA LEU A 956 46.24 -47.26 21.40
C LEU A 956 47.48 -47.92 22.02
N GLU A 957 48.67 -47.36 21.79
CA GLU A 957 49.91 -47.91 22.35
C GLU A 957 50.01 -47.69 23.87
N SER A 958 49.40 -46.61 24.38
CA SER A 958 49.24 -46.31 25.80
C SER A 958 47.89 -45.62 26.07
N PRO A 959 47.18 -45.90 27.18
CA PRO A 959 45.97 -45.15 27.53
C PRO A 959 46.27 -43.72 28.03
N ASP A 960 47.51 -43.47 28.46
CA ASP A 960 47.91 -42.21 29.08
C ASP A 960 48.32 -41.16 28.03
N ILE A 961 48.04 -39.88 28.33
CA ILE A 961 48.55 -38.73 27.56
C ILE A 961 50.01 -38.48 27.94
N ALA A 962 50.76 -37.76 27.09
CA ALA A 962 52.10 -37.30 27.45
C ALA A 962 52.07 -36.49 28.78
N GLU A 963 52.90 -36.88 29.74
CA GLU A 963 52.98 -36.22 31.08
C GLU A 963 53.64 -34.84 31.01
N SER A 964 54.45 -34.59 29.98
CA SER A 964 55.07 -33.32 29.67
C SER A 964 54.88 -32.97 28.19
N ILE A 965 54.87 -31.66 27.89
CA ILE A 965 54.71 -31.13 26.54
C ILE A 965 56.03 -30.48 26.14
N LYS A 966 56.53 -30.79 24.95
CA LYS A 966 57.79 -30.21 24.46
C LYS A 966 57.56 -28.87 23.75
N MET A 967 58.46 -27.93 24.02
CA MET A 967 58.51 -26.64 23.35
C MET A 967 59.92 -26.36 22.85
N ASN A 968 60.05 -26.07 21.55
CA ASN A 968 61.33 -25.67 20.99
C ASN A 968 61.71 -24.26 21.45
N VAL A 969 62.80 -24.16 22.18
CA VAL A 969 63.35 -22.90 22.71
C VAL A 969 64.76 -22.68 22.19
N VAL A 970 65.14 -21.41 22.01
CA VAL A 970 66.53 -21.10 21.65
C VAL A 970 67.38 -21.11 22.93
N PRO A 971 68.54 -21.79 22.98
CA PRO A 971 69.45 -21.72 24.11
C PRO A 971 69.86 -20.28 24.41
N ASN A 972 70.12 -19.95 25.68
CA ASN A 972 70.62 -18.62 26.09
C ASN A 972 69.70 -17.45 25.65
N SER A 973 68.37 -17.65 25.70
CA SER A 973 67.38 -16.68 25.19
C SER A 973 66.34 -16.23 26.23
N MET A 974 65.74 -15.06 25.98
CA MET A 974 64.68 -14.46 26.79
C MET A 974 63.40 -14.26 25.97
N ARG A 975 62.25 -14.73 26.47
CA ARG A 975 60.95 -14.66 25.78
C ARG A 975 59.81 -14.34 26.73
N ILE A 976 58.80 -13.62 26.25
CA ILE A 976 57.55 -13.43 27.01
C ILE A 976 56.56 -14.53 26.64
N TRP A 977 56.15 -15.33 27.62
CA TRP A 977 55.18 -16.42 27.46
C TRP A 977 53.87 -16.13 28.21
N CYS A 978 52.76 -16.52 27.61
CA CYS A 978 51.40 -16.36 28.12
C CYS A 978 50.52 -17.39 27.40
N TYR A 979 50.02 -18.37 28.16
CA TYR A 979 49.21 -19.47 27.62
C TYR A 979 47.90 -19.59 28.38
N GLY A 980 46.90 -20.19 27.73
CA GLY A 980 45.58 -20.36 28.32
C GLY A 980 45.56 -21.25 29.57
N THR A 981 46.54 -22.13 29.75
CA THR A 981 46.68 -23.03 30.91
C THR A 981 47.91 -22.68 31.76
N GLY A 982 47.90 -23.10 33.03
CA GLY A 982 49.05 -22.96 33.93
C GLY A 982 50.10 -24.04 33.66
N TYR A 983 51.38 -23.70 33.82
CA TYR A 983 52.50 -24.61 33.51
C TYR A 983 53.75 -24.38 34.39
N LYS A 984 54.58 -25.42 34.48
CA LYS A 984 55.97 -25.39 34.98
C LYS A 984 56.93 -25.71 33.85
N VAL A 985 58.17 -25.24 33.99
CA VAL A 985 59.27 -25.57 33.08
C VAL A 985 60.21 -26.57 33.76
N SER A 986 60.76 -27.51 32.98
CA SER A 986 61.75 -28.47 33.46
C SER A 986 63.17 -27.89 33.53
N GLY A 987 63.42 -26.86 32.73
CA GLY A 987 64.66 -26.13 32.50
C GLY A 987 64.38 -24.65 32.20
N GLY A 988 65.40 -23.81 32.41
CA GLY A 988 65.23 -22.36 32.45
C GLY A 988 64.50 -21.86 33.71
N GLN A 989 64.17 -20.57 33.73
CA GLN A 989 63.56 -19.89 34.88
C GLN A 989 62.39 -18.99 34.42
N LEU A 990 61.32 -18.97 35.22
CA LEU A 990 60.14 -18.14 34.99
C LEU A 990 60.15 -16.94 35.93
N TYR A 991 59.77 -15.79 35.39
CA TYR A 991 59.84 -14.51 36.08
C TYR A 991 58.54 -13.71 35.91
N GLU A 992 57.94 -13.31 37.02
CA GLU A 992 56.80 -12.39 37.04
C GLU A 992 57.30 -10.93 37.05
N TYR A 993 56.76 -10.10 36.18
CA TYR A 993 57.08 -8.67 36.11
C TYR A 993 56.50 -7.89 37.29
N LYS A 994 57.34 -7.03 37.91
CA LYS A 994 56.97 -6.24 39.09
C LYS A 994 56.85 -4.74 38.82
N GLY A 995 57.31 -4.26 37.68
CA GLY A 995 57.28 -2.85 37.28
C GLY A 995 58.65 -2.37 36.80
N ALA A 996 58.76 -1.07 36.57
CA ALA A 996 60.00 -0.46 36.07
C ALA A 996 60.38 0.81 36.82
N ALA A 997 61.69 1.10 36.87
CA ALA A 997 62.19 2.44 37.10
C ALA A 997 62.50 3.11 35.78
N ILE A 998 62.07 4.37 35.60
CA ILE A 998 62.30 5.12 34.38
C ILE A 998 63.03 6.40 34.76
N ASN A 999 64.24 6.58 34.22
CA ASN A 999 65.01 7.81 34.37
C ASN A 999 65.23 8.50 33.00
N GLU A 1000 66.04 9.56 32.96
CA GLU A 1000 66.24 10.34 31.73
C GLU A 1000 67.00 9.57 30.64
N THR A 1001 67.81 8.57 31.02
CA THR A 1001 68.75 7.85 30.14
C THR A 1001 68.52 6.34 30.10
N GLU A 1002 67.74 5.76 31.00
CA GLU A 1002 67.58 4.31 31.18
C GLU A 1002 66.16 3.92 31.66
N ILE A 1003 65.80 2.68 31.40
CA ILE A 1003 64.61 2.00 31.93
C ILE A 1003 65.09 0.69 32.58
N SER A 1004 64.85 0.51 33.88
CA SER A 1004 65.16 -0.73 34.60
C SER A 1004 63.88 -1.51 34.86
N LEU A 1005 63.77 -2.71 34.27
CA LEU A 1005 62.64 -3.63 34.42
C LEU A 1005 62.92 -4.60 35.57
N ALA A 1006 62.00 -4.71 36.54
CA ALA A 1006 62.13 -5.60 37.68
C ALA A 1006 61.24 -6.84 37.57
N PHE A 1007 61.79 -7.99 37.97
CA PHE A 1007 61.11 -9.26 37.97
C PHE A 1007 61.42 -10.09 39.22
N ASN A 1008 60.44 -10.91 39.65
CA ASN A 1008 60.65 -11.93 40.67
C ASN A 1008 60.47 -13.32 40.08
N GLU A 1009 61.33 -14.25 40.50
CA GLU A 1009 61.25 -15.65 40.10
C GLU A 1009 59.98 -16.30 40.64
N ILE A 1010 59.36 -17.15 39.83
CA ILE A 1010 58.19 -17.95 40.17
C ILE A 1010 58.41 -19.41 39.76
N GLU A 1011 57.84 -20.35 40.51
CA GLU A 1011 57.96 -21.79 40.21
C GLU A 1011 56.92 -22.28 39.18
N GLU A 1012 55.76 -21.61 39.11
CA GLU A 1012 54.65 -21.95 38.23
C GLU A 1012 53.88 -20.72 37.77
N THR A 1013 53.27 -20.84 36.59
CA THR A 1013 52.33 -19.85 36.06
C THR A 1013 50.89 -20.24 36.37
N ARG A 1014 50.03 -19.24 36.60
CA ARG A 1014 48.57 -19.45 36.57
C ARG A 1014 48.04 -19.33 35.12
N PRO A 1015 46.88 -19.93 34.80
CA PRO A 1015 46.22 -19.76 33.50
C PRO A 1015 46.15 -18.29 33.07
N GLY A 1016 46.59 -18.00 31.84
CA GLY A 1016 46.57 -16.66 31.25
C GLY A 1016 47.65 -15.69 31.75
N GLN A 1017 48.54 -16.08 32.67
CA GLN A 1017 49.55 -15.16 33.21
C GLN A 1017 50.70 -14.92 32.23
N PRO A 1018 51.00 -13.66 31.85
CA PRO A 1018 52.22 -13.33 31.12
C PRO A 1018 53.44 -13.36 32.04
N VAL A 1019 54.50 -14.04 31.60
CA VAL A 1019 55.76 -14.20 32.33
C VAL A 1019 56.95 -14.05 31.40
N LEU A 1020 58.10 -13.67 31.94
CA LEU A 1020 59.37 -13.74 31.25
C LEU A 1020 59.97 -15.13 31.50
N TYR A 1021 60.23 -15.86 30.42
CA TYR A 1021 61.01 -17.10 30.43
C TYR A 1021 62.44 -16.81 30.01
N LEU A 1022 63.39 -17.32 30.79
CA LEU A 1022 64.83 -17.20 30.58
C LEU A 1022 65.44 -18.59 30.51
N ASN A 1023 66.08 -18.91 29.40
CA ASN A 1023 66.75 -20.18 29.19
C ASN A 1023 68.27 -19.98 29.14
N GLY A 1024 69.01 -20.45 30.14
CA GLY A 1024 70.49 -20.45 30.13
C GLY A 1024 71.15 -19.11 30.47
N ASP A 1025 72.43 -18.97 30.10
CA ASP A 1025 73.22 -17.76 30.35
C ASP A 1025 72.98 -16.73 29.25
N THR A 1026 72.28 -15.64 29.60
CA THR A 1026 71.90 -14.57 28.67
C THR A 1026 73.09 -13.78 28.12
N THR A 1027 74.31 -14.02 28.59
CA THR A 1027 75.54 -13.41 28.08
C THR A 1027 76.16 -14.16 26.88
N ALA A 1028 75.69 -15.37 26.56
CA ALA A 1028 76.25 -16.23 25.51
C ALA A 1028 75.20 -16.68 24.47
N PHE A 1029 74.64 -15.77 23.68
CA PHE A 1029 73.66 -16.13 22.64
C PHE A 1029 74.31 -16.80 21.42
N ASP A 1030 73.96 -18.06 21.15
CA ASP A 1030 74.35 -18.79 19.94
C ASP A 1030 73.10 -19.21 19.16
N LYS A 1031 72.89 -18.59 18.00
CA LYS A 1031 71.73 -18.86 17.13
C LYS A 1031 71.86 -20.18 16.34
N ASP A 1032 73.06 -20.74 16.28
CA ASP A 1032 73.40 -21.89 15.45
C ASP A 1032 73.56 -23.18 16.31
N ALA A 1033 73.29 -23.12 17.62
CA ALA A 1033 73.34 -24.26 18.53
C ALA A 1033 72.14 -25.21 18.35
N GLU A 1034 72.39 -26.54 18.43
CA GLU A 1034 71.34 -27.55 18.43
C GLU A 1034 70.37 -27.32 19.61
N VAL A 1035 69.07 -27.42 19.29
CA VAL A 1035 67.96 -27.10 20.20
C VAL A 1035 67.57 -28.36 20.95
N GLU A 1036 67.90 -28.43 22.23
CA GLU A 1036 67.20 -29.35 23.13
C GLU A 1036 65.81 -28.76 23.42
N PRO A 1037 64.71 -29.49 23.15
CA PRO A 1037 63.37 -29.03 23.47
C PRO A 1037 63.19 -28.87 24.99
N GLU A 1038 62.57 -27.77 25.40
CA GLU A 1038 62.19 -27.53 26.79
C GLU A 1038 60.93 -28.32 27.13
N GLU A 1039 60.91 -29.02 28.26
CA GLU A 1039 59.70 -29.72 28.71
C GLU A 1039 58.85 -28.83 29.62
N LEU A 1040 57.56 -28.76 29.30
CA LEU A 1040 56.53 -28.06 30.05
C LEU A 1040 55.63 -29.07 30.75
N THR A 1041 55.51 -28.98 32.07
CA THR A 1041 54.52 -29.74 32.84
C THR A 1041 53.27 -28.90 33.02
N ILE A 1042 52.11 -29.41 32.60
CA ILE A 1042 50.82 -28.71 32.70
C ILE A 1042 50.26 -28.83 34.11
N ILE A 1043 49.76 -27.72 34.65
CA ILE A 1043 49.23 -27.62 36.02
C ILE A 1043 47.71 -27.52 35.95
N GLY A 1044 47.07 -28.67 35.76
CA GLY A 1044 45.61 -28.78 35.76
C GLY A 1044 44.92 -28.43 34.42
N ASN A 1045 43.59 -28.44 34.44
CA ASN A 1045 42.75 -28.39 33.23
C ASN A 1045 41.92 -27.10 33.11
N GLU A 1046 42.18 -26.09 33.94
CA GLU A 1046 41.48 -24.81 33.86
C GLU A 1046 42.13 -23.91 32.79
N PHE A 1047 41.29 -23.30 31.94
CA PHE A 1047 41.75 -22.40 30.89
C PHE A 1047 41.24 -20.97 31.12
N ALA A 1048 42.13 -19.99 30.99
CA ALA A 1048 41.75 -18.59 30.96
C ALA A 1048 41.19 -18.23 29.58
N ALA A 1049 39.97 -17.67 29.54
CA ALA A 1049 39.36 -17.25 28.28
C ALA A 1049 40.10 -16.08 27.61
N GLU A 1050 40.81 -15.27 28.40
CA GLU A 1050 41.59 -14.13 27.94
C GLU A 1050 42.95 -14.10 28.65
N PRO A 1051 44.01 -13.64 27.98
CA PRO A 1051 45.30 -13.42 28.62
C PRO A 1051 45.22 -12.28 29.63
N ASP A 1052 45.99 -12.37 30.70
CA ASP A 1052 46.03 -11.36 31.75
C ASP A 1052 47.07 -10.26 31.46
N SER A 1053 46.95 -9.15 32.19
CA SER A 1053 47.96 -8.09 32.24
C SER A 1053 48.40 -7.89 33.69
N VAL A 1054 49.67 -8.17 33.98
CA VAL A 1054 50.23 -8.08 35.32
C VAL A 1054 51.19 -6.91 35.41
N GLY A 1055 50.83 -5.87 36.15
CA GLY A 1055 51.77 -4.79 36.48
C GLY A 1055 52.48 -4.15 35.27
N GLY A 1056 51.81 -4.00 34.12
CA GLY A 1056 52.36 -3.40 32.90
C GLY A 1056 52.97 -4.38 31.88
N ILE A 1057 53.04 -5.68 32.17
CA ILE A 1057 53.20 -6.72 31.14
C ILE A 1057 51.81 -7.15 30.66
N HIS A 1058 51.62 -7.24 29.35
CA HIS A 1058 50.35 -7.59 28.72
C HIS A 1058 50.52 -8.91 27.96
N GLY A 1059 49.75 -9.92 28.34
CA GLY A 1059 49.70 -11.20 27.64
C GLY A 1059 48.87 -11.15 26.35
N ARG A 1060 49.15 -12.08 25.45
CA ARG A 1060 48.37 -12.38 24.23
C ARG A 1060 48.46 -13.88 23.96
N TYR A 1061 47.41 -14.50 23.41
CA TYR A 1061 47.53 -15.89 22.95
C TYR A 1061 48.12 -16.03 21.56
N GLU A 1062 48.24 -14.93 20.81
CA GLU A 1062 48.81 -14.88 19.47
C GLU A 1062 49.86 -13.78 19.34
N TYR A 1063 50.72 -13.93 18.32
CA TYR A 1063 51.69 -12.92 17.93
C TYR A 1063 50.99 -11.71 17.30
N LEU A 1064 51.15 -10.51 17.86
CA LEU A 1064 50.65 -9.27 17.26
C LEU A 1064 51.78 -8.24 17.11
N TRP A 1065 51.85 -7.60 15.93
CA TRP A 1065 52.61 -6.37 15.76
C TRP A 1065 51.98 -5.25 16.60
N VAL A 1066 52.70 -4.79 17.61
CA VAL A 1066 52.31 -3.62 18.41
C VAL A 1066 52.97 -2.38 17.81
N ASP A 1067 52.20 -1.30 17.69
CA ASP A 1067 52.68 -0.04 17.11
C ASP A 1067 53.90 0.50 17.90
N PRO A 1068 55.07 0.71 17.24
CA PRO A 1068 56.28 1.22 17.89
C PRO A 1068 56.15 2.67 18.43
N TYR A 1069 55.02 3.36 18.21
CA TYR A 1069 54.74 4.70 18.73
C TYR A 1069 54.05 4.74 20.10
N VAL A 1070 53.64 3.58 20.64
CA VAL A 1070 53.24 3.43 22.05
C VAL A 1070 54.53 3.19 22.86
N ASN A 1071 54.67 3.73 24.08
CA ASN A 1071 55.87 3.59 24.94
C ASN A 1071 56.07 2.14 25.43
N VAL A 1072 56.21 1.19 24.50
CA VAL A 1072 56.37 -0.24 24.67
C VAL A 1072 57.87 -0.54 24.57
N VAL A 1073 58.42 -1.29 25.52
CA VAL A 1073 59.85 -1.66 25.49
C VAL A 1073 60.13 -2.91 24.66
N VAL A 1074 59.11 -3.71 24.32
CA VAL A 1074 59.25 -4.94 23.53
C VAL A 1074 58.20 -4.98 22.41
N ALA A 1075 58.61 -4.76 21.16
CA ALA A 1075 57.77 -4.88 19.96
C ALA A 1075 58.46 -5.76 18.91
N GLY A 1076 57.66 -6.58 18.22
CA GLY A 1076 58.06 -7.74 17.40
C GLY A 1076 59.28 -7.61 16.46
N GLY A 1077 59.98 -8.73 16.30
CA GLY A 1077 60.92 -9.00 15.22
C GLY A 1077 60.90 -10.48 14.83
N VAL A 1078 61.12 -10.79 13.55
CA VAL A 1078 61.31 -12.17 13.04
C VAL A 1078 62.64 -12.69 13.60
N PRO A 1079 62.77 -13.97 14.01
CA PRO A 1079 64.02 -14.53 14.56
C PRO A 1079 65.26 -14.42 13.64
N ALA A 1080 65.10 -13.96 12.39
CA ALA A 1080 66.08 -14.10 11.32
C ALA A 1080 66.42 -12.80 10.55
N ARG A 1081 66.03 -11.60 11.01
CA ARG A 1081 66.44 -10.34 10.37
C ARG A 1081 67.34 -9.52 11.29
N GLU A 1082 68.63 -9.42 10.93
CA GLU A 1082 69.53 -8.38 11.42
C GLU A 1082 68.83 -7.01 11.28
N GLY A 1083 68.57 -6.33 12.39
CA GLY A 1083 67.89 -5.03 12.34
C GLY A 1083 67.26 -4.51 13.63
N ASN A 1084 66.98 -5.36 14.61
CA ASN A 1084 66.62 -4.90 15.96
C ASN A 1084 67.88 -4.96 16.83
N PHE A 1085 68.72 -3.93 16.75
CA PHE A 1085 69.93 -3.82 17.57
C PHE A 1085 69.64 -2.96 18.80
N PHE A 1086 70.00 -3.44 19.99
CA PHE A 1086 70.55 -2.57 21.03
C PHE A 1086 72.02 -2.32 20.67
N GLU A 1087 72.40 -1.09 20.31
CA GLU A 1087 73.82 -0.73 20.15
C GLU A 1087 74.42 -0.44 21.54
N GLU A 1088 75.41 -1.25 21.94
CA GLU A 1088 76.29 -1.00 23.11
C GLU A 1088 77.00 0.36 22.98
N ALA A 1089 76.83 1.24 23.98
CA ALA A 1089 77.71 2.39 24.16
C ALA A 1089 78.99 1.94 24.88
N TYR A 1090 80.14 2.07 24.21
CA TYR A 1090 81.46 1.88 24.82
C TYR A 1090 81.66 2.79 26.05
N GLY A 1091 81.83 2.20 27.24
CA GLY A 1091 82.31 2.88 28.45
C GLY A 1091 82.02 2.08 29.71
N GLU A 1092 83.06 1.74 30.47
CA GLU A 1092 83.07 0.77 31.57
C GLU A 1092 82.02 0.99 32.69
N ASP A 1093 81.58 -0.15 33.24
CA ASP A 1093 80.81 -0.40 34.46
C ASP A 1093 79.27 -0.16 34.43
N ALA A 1094 78.56 -0.90 33.57
CA ALA A 1094 77.17 -1.33 33.75
C ALA A 1094 77.05 -2.81 33.35
N THR A 1095 76.21 -3.60 34.04
CA THR A 1095 76.09 -5.05 33.81
C THR A 1095 75.66 -5.36 32.37
N ASP A 1096 76.53 -6.07 31.63
CA ASP A 1096 76.35 -6.56 30.25
C ASP A 1096 75.05 -7.38 30.09
N CYS A 1097 73.98 -6.75 29.60
CA CYS A 1097 72.88 -7.45 28.93
C CYS A 1097 72.78 -6.90 27.51
N SER A 1098 73.64 -7.40 26.62
CA SER A 1098 73.76 -6.89 25.26
C SER A 1098 72.75 -7.48 24.26
N ARG A 1099 71.60 -8.06 24.67
CA ARG A 1099 70.69 -8.81 23.75
C ARG A 1099 69.18 -8.82 24.07
N ASP A 1100 68.40 -9.11 23.02
CA ASP A 1100 66.94 -8.90 22.83
C ASP A 1100 65.98 -9.73 23.71
N ILE A 1101 64.89 -9.12 24.20
CA ILE A 1101 63.70 -9.83 24.69
C ILE A 1101 62.74 -10.04 23.51
N ALA A 1102 62.52 -11.28 23.08
CA ALA A 1102 61.63 -11.54 21.95
C ALA A 1102 60.14 -11.41 22.34
N ALA A 1103 59.40 -10.61 21.58
CA ALA A 1103 57.94 -10.58 21.65
C ALA A 1103 57.40 -11.91 21.09
N ASN A 1104 56.80 -12.74 21.95
CA ASN A 1104 56.10 -13.95 21.52
C ASN A 1104 54.61 -13.76 21.80
N SER A 1105 54.18 -14.11 23.01
CA SER A 1105 52.77 -14.08 23.42
C SER A 1105 52.53 -12.95 24.45
N GLY A 1106 53.22 -11.82 24.31
CA GLY A 1106 53.06 -10.66 25.20
C GLY A 1106 54.09 -9.55 24.99
N TYR A 1107 53.84 -8.40 25.63
CA TYR A 1107 54.69 -7.20 25.55
C TYR A 1107 54.69 -6.41 26.87
N ILE A 1108 55.70 -5.54 27.08
CA ILE A 1108 55.85 -4.75 28.31
C ILE A 1108 55.66 -3.26 28.01
N VAL A 1109 54.83 -2.59 28.82
CA VAL A 1109 54.63 -1.14 28.86
C VAL A 1109 55.15 -0.59 30.20
N PRO A 1110 56.44 -0.20 30.30
CA PRO A 1110 57.05 0.14 31.59
C PRO A 1110 56.37 1.30 32.31
N ALA A 1111 55.83 2.26 31.55
CA ALA A 1111 55.20 3.45 32.10
C ALA A 1111 53.90 3.18 32.86
N GLU A 1112 53.29 2.00 32.69
CA GLU A 1112 52.04 1.64 33.37
C GLU A 1112 52.26 1.19 34.82
N ASN A 1113 53.49 0.84 35.18
CA ASN A 1113 53.83 0.42 36.54
C ASN A 1113 55.24 0.90 36.93
N VAL A 1114 55.30 2.17 37.33
CA VAL A 1114 56.56 2.82 37.73
C VAL A 1114 56.81 2.64 39.22
N ILE A 1115 58.04 2.26 39.58
CA ILE A 1115 58.48 2.05 40.96
C ILE A 1115 59.22 3.30 41.46
N ASP A 1116 58.60 4.06 42.37
CA ASP A 1116 59.13 5.36 42.85
C ASP A 1116 60.42 5.26 43.69
N ASN A 1117 60.64 4.14 44.40
CA ASN A 1117 61.80 3.90 45.25
C ASN A 1117 62.57 2.65 44.80
N PHE A 1118 62.93 2.62 43.52
CA PHE A 1118 63.55 1.44 42.93
C PHE A 1118 64.90 1.11 43.54
N ASN A 1119 65.04 -0.13 44.02
CA ASN A 1119 66.29 -0.71 44.45
C ASN A 1119 66.43 -2.10 43.81
N ALA A 1120 67.45 -2.27 42.97
CA ALA A 1120 67.61 -3.51 42.20
C ALA A 1120 67.77 -4.75 43.10
N ALA A 1121 68.30 -4.59 44.32
CA ALA A 1121 68.49 -5.69 45.27
C ALA A 1121 67.19 -6.28 45.83
N ASP A 1122 66.04 -5.62 45.64
CA ASP A 1122 64.73 -6.08 46.14
C ASP A 1122 64.03 -7.07 45.19
N TYR A 1123 64.62 -7.33 44.02
CA TYR A 1123 64.04 -8.15 42.94
C TYR A 1123 64.97 -9.30 42.54
N SER A 1124 64.40 -10.41 42.08
CA SER A 1124 65.18 -11.59 41.66
C SER A 1124 65.99 -11.33 40.40
N LEU A 1125 65.47 -10.51 39.48
CA LEU A 1125 66.11 -10.13 38.23
C LEU A 1125 65.78 -8.68 37.90
N VAL A 1126 66.79 -7.91 37.49
CA VAL A 1126 66.63 -6.57 36.96
C VAL A 1126 67.32 -6.47 35.62
N ILE A 1127 66.58 -6.01 34.60
CA ILE A 1127 67.11 -5.77 33.26
C ILE A 1127 67.07 -4.27 33.01
N THR A 1128 68.24 -3.64 32.83
CA THR A 1128 68.33 -2.20 32.51
C THR A 1128 68.58 -2.00 31.03
N VAL A 1129 67.78 -1.13 30.39
CA VAL A 1129 67.91 -0.76 28.98
C VAL A 1129 68.15 0.75 28.84
N GLU A 1130 69.07 1.15 27.96
CA GLU A 1130 69.30 2.56 27.66
C GLU A 1130 68.18 3.17 26.80
N LYS A 1131 67.83 4.43 27.11
CA LYS A 1131 66.82 5.20 26.39
C LYS A 1131 67.48 5.94 25.22
N ASN A 1132 67.09 5.61 23.99
CA ASN A 1132 67.65 6.25 22.79
C ASN A 1132 67.39 7.79 22.78
N PRO A 1133 68.42 8.64 22.79
CA PRO A 1133 68.27 10.10 22.81
C PRO A 1133 67.65 10.68 21.52
N ASN A 1134 67.53 9.90 20.44
CA ASN A 1134 66.97 10.34 19.16
C ASN A 1134 65.44 10.18 19.01
N ALA A 1135 64.71 9.81 20.07
CA ALA A 1135 63.24 9.76 20.02
C ALA A 1135 62.59 11.11 19.58
N ILE A 1136 63.24 12.23 19.88
CA ILE A 1136 62.80 13.58 19.47
C ILE A 1136 62.93 13.82 17.95
N GLY A 1137 63.92 13.22 17.28
CA GLY A 1137 64.14 13.39 15.84
C GLY A 1137 63.00 12.84 14.98
N LYS A 1138 62.30 11.80 15.46
CA LYS A 1138 61.12 11.21 14.78
C LYS A 1138 59.83 11.99 15.03
N VAL A 1139 59.70 12.71 16.16
CA VAL A 1139 58.58 13.64 16.36
C VAL A 1139 58.57 14.67 15.23
N ALA A 1140 59.74 15.23 14.89
CA ALA A 1140 59.88 16.20 13.80
C ALA A 1140 59.45 15.68 12.41
N SER A 1141 59.60 14.38 12.12
CA SER A 1141 59.08 13.78 10.87
C SER A 1141 57.56 13.57 10.89
N VAL A 1142 57.00 13.19 12.06
CA VAL A 1142 55.55 12.98 12.25
C VAL A 1142 54.78 14.31 12.16
N VAL A 1143 55.32 15.41 12.72
CA VAL A 1143 54.69 16.74 12.58
C VAL A 1143 54.88 17.35 11.19
N ASN A 1144 55.85 16.89 10.40
CA ASN A 1144 56.10 17.40 9.03
C ASN A 1144 55.33 16.63 7.95
N SER A 1145 54.78 15.45 8.25
CA SER A 1145 53.83 14.74 7.37
C SER A 1145 52.42 15.32 7.44
N ARG A 1146 51.61 15.08 6.39
CA ARG A 1146 50.19 15.43 6.41
C ARG A 1146 49.41 14.46 7.29
N GLY A 1147 48.47 14.96 8.08
CA GLY A 1147 47.62 14.14 8.94
C GLY A 1147 46.39 14.87 9.44
N ASP A 1148 45.42 14.12 9.95
CA ASP A 1148 44.23 14.69 10.59
C ASP A 1148 44.64 15.43 11.87
N ILE A 1149 44.09 16.63 12.03
CA ILE A 1149 44.35 17.55 13.15
C ILE A 1149 43.17 17.48 14.11
N TYR A 1150 43.46 17.24 15.39
CA TYR A 1150 42.48 17.18 16.46
C TYR A 1150 42.75 18.25 17.52
N SER A 1151 41.73 18.61 18.28
CA SER A 1151 41.88 19.29 19.57
C SER A 1151 42.35 18.30 20.64
N VAL A 1152 42.79 18.82 21.78
CA VAL A 1152 43.25 17.99 22.92
C VAL A 1152 42.15 17.13 23.54
N ASP A 1153 40.88 17.49 23.35
CA ASP A 1153 39.70 16.69 23.73
C ASP A 1153 39.26 15.70 22.63
N GLY A 1154 40.08 15.50 21.60
CA GLY A 1154 39.89 14.46 20.58
C GLY A 1154 38.91 14.82 19.46
N LYS A 1155 38.45 16.08 19.37
CA LYS A 1155 37.58 16.51 18.26
C LYS A 1155 38.40 16.77 17.02
N LEU A 1156 37.98 16.18 15.91
CA LEU A 1156 38.60 16.41 14.61
C LEU A 1156 38.36 17.86 14.17
N LEU A 1157 39.44 18.62 14.01
CA LEU A 1157 39.41 20.02 13.60
C LEU A 1157 39.65 20.18 12.09
N LYS A 1158 40.48 19.33 11.50
CA LYS A 1158 40.78 19.37 10.05
C LYS A 1158 41.33 18.04 9.56
N LYS A 1159 40.82 17.54 8.43
CA LYS A 1159 41.39 16.35 7.79
C LYS A 1159 42.63 16.69 6.96
N ASN A 1160 43.62 15.81 6.98
CA ASN A 1160 44.80 15.81 6.12
C ASN A 1160 45.56 17.16 6.09
N GLY A 1161 45.66 17.80 7.25
CA GLY A 1161 46.32 19.09 7.45
C GLY A 1161 47.83 18.96 7.64
N THR A 1162 48.50 20.11 7.72
CA THR A 1162 49.95 20.24 7.87
C THR A 1162 50.30 21.08 9.09
N LEU A 1163 51.58 21.12 9.47
CA LEU A 1163 52.06 22.02 10.52
C LEU A 1163 51.76 23.50 10.22
N SER A 1164 51.71 23.89 8.94
CA SER A 1164 51.33 25.25 8.52
C SER A 1164 49.85 25.53 8.79
N ASP A 1165 48.99 24.51 8.66
CA ASP A 1165 47.57 24.62 9.01
C ASP A 1165 47.39 24.80 10.52
N ILE A 1166 48.16 24.06 11.34
CA ILE A 1166 48.18 24.25 12.80
C ILE A 1166 48.71 25.63 13.18
N LYS A 1167 49.76 26.13 12.51
CA LYS A 1167 50.28 27.49 12.76
C LYS A 1167 49.30 28.60 12.39
N ALA A 1168 48.38 28.34 11.46
CA ALA A 1168 47.30 29.26 11.12
C ALA A 1168 46.11 29.17 12.09
N MET A 1169 46.09 28.16 12.97
CA MET A 1169 45.13 28.08 14.07
C MET A 1169 45.51 29.05 15.20
N GLY A 1170 44.53 29.41 16.03
CA GLY A 1170 44.75 30.27 17.19
C GLY A 1170 45.72 29.65 18.21
N ARG A 1171 46.15 30.45 19.19
CA ARG A 1171 46.96 29.94 20.31
C ARG A 1171 46.25 28.77 20.99
N GLY A 1172 46.92 27.63 21.09
CA GLY A 1172 46.32 26.40 21.59
C GLY A 1172 47.24 25.19 21.47
N LEU A 1173 46.83 24.10 22.11
CA LEU A 1173 47.47 22.80 22.00
C LEU A 1173 46.61 21.94 21.05
N TYR A 1174 47.23 21.33 20.05
CA TYR A 1174 46.59 20.54 19.00
C TYR A 1174 47.29 19.20 18.82
N ILE A 1175 46.66 18.24 18.15
CA ILE A 1175 47.22 16.91 17.88
C ILE A 1175 47.26 16.68 16.37
N ILE A 1176 48.39 16.28 15.81
CA ILE A 1176 48.52 15.84 14.40
C ILE A 1176 49.41 14.60 14.33
N GLY A 1177 48.94 13.55 13.65
CA GLY A 1177 49.68 12.29 13.56
C GLY A 1177 50.04 11.68 14.92
N GLY A 1178 49.20 11.90 15.95
CA GLY A 1178 49.45 11.45 17.32
C GLY A 1178 50.34 12.34 18.18
N ALA A 1179 51.00 13.36 17.60
CA ALA A 1179 51.88 14.27 18.35
C ALA A 1179 51.15 15.54 18.84
N LYS A 1180 51.34 15.92 20.11
CA LYS A 1180 50.83 17.19 20.67
C LYS A 1180 51.72 18.37 20.25
N VAL A 1181 51.13 19.39 19.64
CA VAL A 1181 51.80 20.59 19.12
C VAL A 1181 51.21 21.83 19.79
N MET A 1182 52.07 22.64 20.40
CA MET A 1182 51.68 23.90 21.02
C MET A 1182 51.93 25.08 20.07
N VAL A 1183 50.87 25.81 19.73
CA VAL A 1183 50.93 27.08 18.99
C VAL A 1183 51.01 28.21 20.01
N LYS A 1184 52.17 28.85 20.09
CA LYS A 1184 52.49 29.92 21.05
C LYS A 1184 52.17 31.32 20.54
#